data_AF-A0A2M4BBF0-F1
#
_entry.id   AF-A0A2M4BBF0-F1
#
_cell.length_a   1.000
_cell.length_b   1.000
_cell.length_c   1.000
_cell.angle_alpha   90.00
_cell.angle_beta   90.00
_cell.angle_gamma   90.00
#
_symmetry.space_group_name_H-M   'P 1'
#
loop_
_entity.id
_entity.type
_entity.pdbx_description
1 polymer ?
#
loop_
_entity_poly.entity_id
_entity_poly.type
_entity_poly.pdbx_seq_one_letter_code
_entity_poly.pdbx_strand_id
1 'polypeptide(L)'
;QERGTVEEKSEEKEAVYYKRTERVEPGKVLAKTQNTITVEINTDEPIEVERDKARITFSPEDGDFVTLTCVVQIDSEYVDLRGEVLEVTVIEPSRLIPGRGTVTLVTDGGGEIQAVDDFYSFEMALLGNNGTYRPQIGDKVQFEAVENEFFGKRCISVKLLQQATQHKQPQQHPPQQNQPQQLPPQPSPQQPLPQHQRQPNRPSGTDLYEDKFGIRIIGEFDVTFSNVQESVERVVTIRNESDKRHKIMRLFLPRTTTQLRLLEPQAHSQTFLFPNETAQYRFEITSNLYGRSRETCTWNFGGGFKIARSFNIRTGEDGDGTSEQNPSQAVSARESYFKRKLAALNQSRSRKRYIGGRRLCKTPNFVAHKIGVYEVPKDLFELVAGSETDEIVQEQLSAPPYRFDEPLTCGNYRHLFHTALFLEEINQHIQFRKYDQERVQFVPQDKYLALLMAGISESRPSVIPGDMVYASATWRDDAAEFQGIIHKVLADRVLLLFDNLFHQSYNGESYRVHFEFGRGQQRKLHHALDTVPKTLGMEYLFPERIIPNEPLMNVVLNEREEMVLCNSKEDIDNNDGNDGDDKERKLPWYNQRLNLYQKRAIVNVLRGEVRPLPYVIFGPPGSGKTLTSIELTLQLIANVPQSRVVVATPSNSAAYLITERLAQSGLLKPGEFVRLVSMSQVEQENIPPALAPYCATVSIGDTHCAESEEILVTENGMRMKLQAKHIGRNRVTISTCSAFGTLMQLRFPPNHFTHVIIDEAGQCLEAETLIPLSLINQTVGSVVLLGDPQQLGPVQLSRYTEDRCVRVSMLERLLTTSRLYAVDRDRFPDSFGYDPRFITQLRVNYRSIPSILSVYNEMFYDGMLLPNQLENTADDVKLLGIMHRILEVKRETPDYGLFFFGVDGTNKQAPDSPSWFNNAEACTVLRVVQKLFLKGYEMQDIGIITPYLMQIRTIRRLFDIASLDAPKIGTVEDFQGQERRIIILSTVRSSSALLQHDIRGMLGFVANKKRINVAISRAKAALLIVGNPRLLGRDPSWQEIIDRALNNNTYVGCTLPPRNHRGGADGGNI
;
A
#
# COMPACT_ATOMS: atom_id res chain seq x y z
N GLN A 1 51.93 14.42 -39.48
CA GLN A 1 53.22 13.74 -39.22
C GLN A 1 53.46 13.85 -37.72
N GLU A 2 53.57 12.80 -36.93
CA GLU A 2 53.59 11.35 -37.23
C GLU A 2 52.69 10.59 -36.24
N ARG A 3 52.42 9.30 -36.49
CA ARG A 3 51.66 8.43 -35.59
C ARG A 3 52.58 7.86 -34.51
N GLY A 4 52.20 7.99 -33.25
CA GLY A 4 52.77 7.25 -32.12
C GLY A 4 51.69 6.42 -31.44
N THR A 5 51.70 5.11 -31.64
CA THR A 5 50.87 4.15 -30.90
C THR A 5 51.41 3.96 -29.49
N VAL A 6 50.56 4.14 -28.48
CA VAL A 6 50.81 3.71 -27.10
C VAL A 6 49.59 2.92 -26.63
N GLU A 7 49.84 1.81 -25.96
CA GLU A 7 48.86 0.79 -25.60
C GLU A 7 47.91 1.27 -24.50
N GLU A 8 46.60 1.13 -24.69
CA GLU A 8 45.63 1.25 -23.60
C GLU A 8 45.73 0.01 -22.70
N LYS A 9 46.38 0.17 -21.55
CA LYS A 9 46.17 -0.74 -20.42
C LYS A 9 44.78 -0.49 -19.86
N SER A 10 43.94 -1.52 -19.88
CA SER A 10 42.67 -1.55 -19.17
C SER A 10 42.93 -1.59 -17.66
N GLU A 11 42.96 -0.43 -17.01
CA GLU A 11 42.87 -0.36 -15.55
C GLU A 11 41.46 -0.74 -15.09
N GLU A 12 41.39 -1.66 -14.14
CA GLU A 12 40.13 -2.20 -13.60
C GLU A 12 39.34 -1.10 -12.89
N LYS A 13 38.12 -0.84 -13.36
CA LYS A 13 37.18 0.05 -12.66
C LYS A 13 36.59 -0.68 -11.45
N GLU A 14 37.20 -0.54 -10.28
CA GLU A 14 36.50 -0.84 -9.03
C GLU A 14 35.37 0.18 -8.78
N ALA A 15 34.17 -0.22 -9.14
CA ALA A 15 32.90 0.19 -8.55
C ALA A 15 32.07 -1.10 -8.43
N VAL A 16 31.24 -1.33 -7.41
CA VAL A 16 30.18 -0.46 -6.86
C VAL A 16 29.90 -0.85 -5.39
N TYR A 17 29.41 0.10 -4.58
CA TYR A 17 28.88 -0.18 -3.24
C TYR A 17 27.50 -0.88 -3.31
N TYR A 18 27.48 -2.20 -3.49
CA TYR A 18 26.24 -3.00 -3.46
C TYR A 18 25.75 -3.24 -2.02
N LYS A 19 24.47 -2.96 -1.74
CA LYS A 19 23.84 -3.32 -0.45
C LYS A 19 23.23 -4.73 -0.55
N ARG A 20 24.06 -5.74 -0.29
CA ARG A 20 23.61 -7.13 -0.13
C ARG A 20 22.74 -7.25 1.13
N THR A 21 21.61 -7.96 1.03
CA THR A 21 20.71 -8.25 2.16
C THR A 21 20.31 -9.73 2.13
N GLU A 22 20.18 -10.36 3.29
CA GLU A 22 19.67 -11.74 3.40
C GLU A 22 18.13 -11.76 3.43
N ARG A 23 17.54 -12.70 2.70
CA ARG A 23 16.10 -12.91 2.54
C ARG A 23 15.82 -14.41 2.62
N VAL A 24 14.70 -14.79 3.23
CA VAL A 24 14.27 -16.20 3.35
C VAL A 24 13.13 -16.46 2.38
N GLU A 25 13.24 -17.49 1.53
CA GLU A 25 12.26 -17.82 0.50
C GLU A 25 11.86 -19.31 0.54
N PRO A 26 10.55 -19.62 0.56
CA PRO A 26 10.07 -20.99 0.40
C PRO A 26 10.14 -21.43 -1.06
N GLY A 27 10.54 -22.68 -1.29
CA GLY A 27 10.67 -23.29 -2.60
C GLY A 27 10.38 -24.79 -2.61
N LYS A 28 10.46 -25.39 -3.80
CA LYS A 28 10.26 -26.82 -4.04
C LYS A 28 11.38 -27.36 -4.92
N VAL A 29 12.02 -28.46 -4.52
CA VAL A 29 13.08 -29.10 -5.31
C VAL A 29 12.46 -29.72 -6.56
N LEU A 30 12.88 -29.25 -7.75
CA LEU A 30 12.45 -29.81 -9.03
C LEU A 30 13.35 -30.95 -9.50
N ALA A 31 14.66 -30.81 -9.28
CA ALA A 31 15.66 -31.77 -9.71
C ALA A 31 16.94 -31.64 -8.87
N LYS A 32 17.64 -32.76 -8.71
CA LYS A 32 18.95 -32.84 -8.06
C LYS A 32 19.98 -33.56 -8.93
N THR A 33 21.07 -32.88 -9.23
CA THR A 33 22.23 -33.48 -9.92
C THR A 33 23.35 -33.78 -8.91
N GLN A 34 24.53 -34.21 -9.40
CA GLN A 34 25.69 -34.39 -8.52
C GLN A 34 26.14 -33.07 -7.88
N ASN A 35 26.11 -31.96 -8.63
CA ASN A 35 26.68 -30.67 -8.23
C ASN A 35 25.65 -29.56 -8.01
N THR A 36 24.43 -29.67 -8.55
CA THR A 36 23.38 -28.63 -8.46
C THR A 36 22.07 -29.17 -7.93
N ILE A 37 21.28 -28.28 -7.30
CA ILE A 37 19.89 -28.51 -6.92
C ILE A 37 19.05 -27.39 -7.54
N THR A 38 18.07 -27.77 -8.37
CA THR A 38 17.16 -26.82 -9.01
C THR A 38 15.91 -26.67 -8.14
N VAL A 39 15.63 -25.44 -7.70
CA VAL A 39 14.53 -25.12 -6.76
C VAL A 39 13.56 -24.12 -7.40
N GLU A 40 12.30 -24.52 -7.53
CA GLU A 40 11.18 -23.64 -7.87
C GLU A 40 10.86 -22.74 -6.67
N ILE A 41 10.94 -21.42 -6.85
CA ILE A 41 10.50 -20.40 -5.89
C ILE A 41 9.37 -19.55 -6.50
N ASN A 42 8.88 -18.53 -5.80
CA ASN A 42 7.77 -17.69 -6.25
C ASN A 42 8.13 -16.66 -7.37
N THR A 43 9.19 -16.90 -8.15
CA THR A 43 9.63 -16.07 -9.29
C THR A 43 9.45 -16.82 -10.62
N ASP A 44 9.47 -16.10 -11.75
CA ASP A 44 9.18 -16.70 -13.07
C ASP A 44 10.20 -17.76 -13.54
N GLU A 45 11.38 -17.84 -12.92
CA GLU A 45 12.42 -18.84 -13.20
C GLU A 45 12.83 -19.63 -11.94
N PRO A 46 13.07 -20.97 -12.04
CA PRO A 46 13.67 -21.76 -10.96
C PRO A 46 15.14 -21.40 -10.74
N ILE A 47 15.60 -21.44 -9.49
CA ILE A 47 17.00 -21.16 -9.14
C ILE A 47 17.80 -22.47 -9.15
N GLU A 48 18.92 -22.49 -9.88
CA GLU A 48 19.94 -23.53 -9.72
C GLU A 48 20.94 -23.17 -8.63
N VAL A 49 21.07 -24.02 -7.61
CA VAL A 49 21.99 -23.82 -6.49
C VAL A 49 23.13 -24.84 -6.57
N GLU A 50 24.37 -24.35 -6.68
CA GLU A 50 25.57 -25.18 -6.53
C GLU A 50 25.70 -25.69 -5.09
N ARG A 51 25.83 -27.01 -4.93
CA ARG A 51 25.83 -27.69 -3.62
C ARG A 51 27.00 -27.34 -2.73
N ASP A 52 28.09 -26.83 -3.31
CA ASP A 52 29.31 -26.44 -2.60
C ASP A 52 29.29 -24.96 -2.15
N LYS A 53 28.36 -24.15 -2.68
CA LYS A 53 28.18 -22.73 -2.33
C LYS A 53 27.13 -22.51 -1.24
N ALA A 54 26.14 -23.39 -1.14
CA ALA A 54 25.06 -23.32 -0.15
C ALA A 54 25.27 -24.30 1.03
N ARG A 55 25.00 -23.84 2.27
CA ARG A 55 24.93 -24.73 3.44
C ARG A 55 23.61 -25.52 3.43
N ILE A 56 23.66 -26.76 3.00
CA ILE A 56 22.49 -27.65 2.98
C ILE A 56 22.40 -28.41 4.32
N THR A 57 21.28 -28.33 5.04
CA THR A 57 21.14 -28.95 6.39
C THR A 57 20.52 -30.34 6.41
N PHE A 58 20.11 -30.88 5.25
CA PHE A 58 19.63 -32.25 5.08
C PHE A 58 20.05 -32.82 3.71
N SER A 59 19.48 -33.95 3.27
CA SER A 59 19.53 -34.38 1.85
C SER A 59 18.19 -34.11 1.18
N PRO A 60 18.05 -32.98 0.44
CA PRO A 60 16.87 -32.73 -0.37
C PRO A 60 16.79 -33.76 -1.49
N GLU A 61 15.60 -34.20 -1.85
CA GLU A 61 15.31 -35.01 -3.03
C GLU A 61 14.14 -34.36 -3.81
N ASP A 62 13.90 -34.84 -5.04
CA ASP A 62 12.89 -34.28 -5.93
C ASP A 62 11.49 -34.23 -5.27
N GLY A 63 10.83 -33.08 -5.40
CA GLY A 63 9.52 -32.79 -4.82
C GLY A 63 9.55 -32.28 -3.37
N ASP A 64 10.70 -32.25 -2.68
CA ASP A 64 10.77 -31.74 -1.30
C ASP A 64 10.48 -30.24 -1.22
N PHE A 65 9.74 -29.83 -0.19
CA PHE A 65 9.59 -28.41 0.16
C PHE A 65 10.77 -27.93 1.02
N VAL A 66 11.43 -26.88 0.54
CA VAL A 66 12.66 -26.32 1.12
C VAL A 66 12.51 -24.82 1.39
N THR A 67 13.29 -24.33 2.33
CA THR A 67 13.43 -22.90 2.61
C THR A 67 14.87 -22.50 2.30
N LEU A 68 15.02 -21.52 1.42
CA LEU A 68 16.28 -20.97 0.95
C LEU A 68 16.60 -19.69 1.74
N THR A 69 17.83 -19.54 2.21
CA THR A 69 18.36 -18.23 2.61
C THR A 69 19.14 -17.67 1.43
N CYS A 70 18.62 -16.59 0.85
CA CYS A 70 19.13 -15.94 -0.34
C CYS A 70 19.81 -14.63 0.02
N VAL A 71 21.04 -14.42 -0.46
CA VAL A 71 21.64 -13.09 -0.54
C VAL A 71 21.10 -12.43 -1.81
N VAL A 72 20.33 -11.35 -1.63
CA VAL A 72 19.70 -10.62 -2.73
C VAL A 72 20.40 -9.29 -2.99
N GLN A 73 20.45 -8.93 -4.28
CA GLN A 73 20.79 -7.61 -4.77
C GLN A 73 19.51 -6.88 -5.17
N ILE A 74 19.37 -5.65 -4.69
CA ILE A 74 18.23 -4.79 -5.03
C ILE A 74 18.77 -3.71 -5.96
N ASP A 75 18.54 -3.90 -7.27
CA ASP A 75 19.07 -3.04 -8.34
C ASP A 75 17.96 -2.49 -9.25
N SER A 76 18.33 -1.56 -10.15
CA SER A 76 17.39 -0.53 -10.64
C SER A 76 16.32 -0.99 -11.58
N GLU A 77 16.62 -2.09 -12.25
CA GLU A 77 15.94 -2.50 -13.46
C GLU A 77 14.94 -3.62 -13.12
N TYR A 78 14.93 -4.09 -11.86
CA TYR A 78 14.02 -5.09 -11.35
C TYR A 78 12.73 -4.49 -10.79
N VAL A 79 11.61 -5.04 -11.26
CA VAL A 79 10.24 -4.60 -10.93
C VAL A 79 9.78 -5.10 -9.56
N ASP A 80 10.41 -6.17 -9.07
CA ASP A 80 10.05 -6.84 -7.83
C ASP A 80 10.82 -6.23 -6.64
N LEU A 81 10.09 -5.79 -5.61
CA LEU A 81 10.62 -5.28 -4.35
C LEU A 81 11.43 -6.33 -3.57
N ARG A 82 11.42 -7.59 -4.01
CA ARG A 82 12.14 -8.72 -3.44
C ARG A 82 13.63 -8.79 -3.82
N GLY A 83 14.06 -8.13 -4.89
CA GLY A 83 15.45 -8.16 -5.40
C GLY A 83 15.84 -9.46 -6.12
N GLU A 84 16.88 -9.37 -6.95
CA GLU A 84 17.51 -10.49 -7.65
C GLU A 84 18.29 -11.37 -6.67
N VAL A 85 18.16 -12.69 -6.77
CA VAL A 85 18.94 -13.63 -5.95
C VAL A 85 20.34 -13.78 -6.55
N LEU A 86 21.35 -13.20 -5.91
CA LEU A 86 22.75 -13.38 -6.31
C LEU A 86 23.26 -14.77 -5.95
N GLU A 87 22.88 -15.24 -4.76
CA GLU A 87 23.45 -16.44 -4.15
C GLU A 87 22.45 -17.02 -3.15
N VAL A 88 22.33 -18.35 -3.12
CA VAL A 88 21.63 -19.07 -2.05
C VAL A 88 22.68 -19.57 -1.07
N THR A 89 22.67 -19.06 0.15
CA THR A 89 23.67 -19.37 1.19
C THR A 89 23.27 -20.54 2.07
N VAL A 90 21.97 -20.85 2.21
CA VAL A 90 21.48 -21.97 3.03
C VAL A 90 20.28 -22.63 2.35
N ILE A 91 20.21 -23.97 2.39
CA ILE A 91 19.02 -24.75 2.04
C ILE A 91 18.62 -25.60 3.25
N GLU A 92 17.44 -25.36 3.79
CA GLU A 92 16.88 -26.09 4.94
C GLU A 92 15.52 -26.71 4.54
N PRO A 93 15.01 -27.76 5.20
CA PRO A 93 13.68 -28.25 4.90
C PRO A 93 12.64 -27.23 5.38
N SER A 94 11.57 -26.97 4.61
CA SER A 94 10.56 -25.97 5.04
C SER A 94 9.90 -26.32 6.37
N ARG A 95 9.89 -27.62 6.71
CA ARG A 95 9.42 -28.14 7.98
C ARG A 95 10.09 -29.48 8.27
N LEU A 96 10.55 -29.67 9.51
CA LEU A 96 10.97 -30.97 10.02
C LEU A 96 9.88 -31.54 10.92
N ILE A 97 9.39 -32.73 10.58
CA ILE A 97 8.30 -33.43 11.28
C ILE A 97 8.89 -34.65 12.01
N PRO A 98 9.27 -34.53 13.30
CA PRO A 98 9.66 -35.68 14.10
C PRO A 98 8.41 -36.47 14.51
N GLY A 99 8.49 -37.79 14.44
CA GLY A 99 7.35 -38.67 14.75
C GLY A 99 7.75 -40.05 15.25
N ARG A 100 6.75 -40.81 15.68
CA ARG A 100 6.87 -42.23 16.01
C ARG A 100 5.73 -42.99 15.35
N GLY A 101 6.05 -44.16 14.82
CA GLY A 101 5.08 -45.00 14.13
C GLY A 101 5.53 -46.45 14.02
N THR A 102 4.70 -47.25 13.35
CA THR A 102 5.00 -48.66 13.06
C THR A 102 5.24 -48.81 11.57
N VAL A 103 6.29 -49.54 11.19
CA VAL A 103 6.57 -49.86 9.78
C VAL A 103 5.48 -50.80 9.27
N THR A 104 4.68 -50.35 8.31
CA THR A 104 3.54 -51.10 7.76
C THR A 104 3.85 -51.75 6.42
N LEU A 105 4.75 -51.16 5.63
CA LEU A 105 5.14 -51.65 4.32
C LEU A 105 6.67 -51.60 4.18
N VAL A 106 7.26 -52.64 3.59
CA VAL A 106 8.68 -52.71 3.23
C VAL A 106 8.80 -53.30 1.83
N THR A 107 9.59 -52.63 0.98
CA THR A 107 9.90 -53.01 -0.41
C THR A 107 11.39 -52.76 -0.68
N ASP A 108 11.90 -53.27 -1.80
CA ASP A 108 13.33 -53.16 -2.15
C ASP A 108 13.83 -51.71 -2.30
N GLY A 109 12.94 -50.75 -2.59
CA GLY A 109 13.29 -49.33 -2.70
C GLY A 109 13.02 -48.48 -1.45
N GLY A 110 12.15 -48.94 -0.54
CA GLY A 110 11.60 -48.10 0.53
C GLY A 110 10.39 -48.74 1.21
N GLY A 111 9.67 -47.96 2.02
CA GLY A 111 8.51 -48.45 2.75
C GLY A 111 7.67 -47.32 3.35
N GLU A 112 6.69 -47.71 4.16
CA GLU A 112 5.76 -46.79 4.83
C GLU A 112 5.77 -47.01 6.34
N ILE A 113 5.62 -45.92 7.08
CA ILE A 113 5.44 -45.87 8.53
C ILE A 113 4.07 -45.25 8.82
N GLN A 114 3.23 -45.97 9.54
CA GLN A 114 1.96 -45.46 10.03
C GLN A 114 2.15 -44.83 11.41
N ALA A 115 1.83 -43.54 11.52
CA ALA A 115 1.68 -42.82 12.79
C ALA A 115 0.19 -42.72 13.18
N VAL A 116 -0.12 -42.04 14.27
CA VAL A 116 -1.50 -41.93 14.81
C VAL A 116 -2.46 -41.27 13.81
N ASP A 117 -2.01 -40.23 13.13
CA ASP A 117 -2.87 -39.38 12.28
C ASP A 117 -2.48 -39.37 10.79
N ASP A 118 -1.39 -40.03 10.38
CA ASP A 118 -0.87 -39.95 9.00
C ASP A 118 0.13 -41.08 8.63
N PHE A 119 0.43 -41.21 7.34
CA PHE A 119 1.44 -42.11 6.77
C PHE A 119 2.68 -41.36 6.30
N TYR A 120 3.85 -41.99 6.45
CA TYR A 120 5.15 -41.40 6.14
C TYR A 120 5.97 -42.38 5.28
N SER A 121 6.42 -41.92 4.11
CA SER A 121 7.21 -42.72 3.18
C SER A 121 8.70 -42.64 3.54
N PHE A 122 9.44 -43.76 3.48
CA PHE A 122 10.90 -43.76 3.66
C PHE A 122 11.60 -44.54 2.55
N GLU A 123 12.83 -44.17 2.21
CA GLU A 123 13.63 -44.85 1.20
C GLU A 123 14.71 -45.72 1.86
N MET A 124 15.00 -46.89 1.28
CA MET A 124 16.04 -47.79 1.81
C MET A 124 17.46 -47.23 1.65
N ALA A 125 17.69 -46.36 0.66
CA ALA A 125 18.99 -45.74 0.42
C ALA A 125 19.42 -44.80 1.57
N LEU A 126 18.48 -44.03 2.12
CA LEU A 126 18.72 -43.06 3.21
C LEU A 126 19.13 -43.76 4.53
N LEU A 127 18.65 -44.98 4.74
CA LEU A 127 18.97 -45.78 5.93
C LEU A 127 20.34 -46.48 5.84
N GLY A 128 20.89 -46.61 4.63
CA GLY A 128 22.15 -47.32 4.37
C GLY A 128 23.39 -46.62 4.92
N ASN A 129 23.41 -45.28 4.98
CA ASN A 129 24.62 -44.52 5.30
C ASN A 129 25.03 -44.54 6.78
N ASN A 130 24.15 -44.91 7.70
CA ASN A 130 24.43 -44.99 9.15
C ASN A 130 24.32 -46.42 9.75
N GLY A 131 24.28 -47.45 8.90
CA GLY A 131 24.88 -48.76 9.19
C GLY A 131 24.23 -49.75 10.18
N THR A 132 23.20 -49.40 10.96
CA THR A 132 22.73 -50.29 12.07
C THR A 132 21.31 -50.85 11.98
N TYR A 133 20.45 -50.40 11.07
CA TYR A 133 19.04 -50.79 11.06
C TYR A 133 18.48 -51.06 9.65
N ARG A 134 17.78 -52.19 9.49
CA ARG A 134 16.94 -52.52 8.33
C ARG A 134 15.49 -52.69 8.81
N PRO A 135 14.55 -51.82 8.39
CA PRO A 135 13.15 -51.92 8.79
C PRO A 135 12.50 -53.26 8.41
N GLN A 136 11.76 -53.84 9.35
CA GLN A 136 10.83 -54.94 9.12
C GLN A 136 9.40 -54.49 9.39
N ILE A 137 8.43 -55.12 8.72
CA ILE A 137 7.01 -54.87 8.97
C ILE A 137 6.69 -55.24 10.43
N GLY A 138 6.12 -54.29 11.18
CA GLY A 138 5.84 -54.41 12.61
C GLY A 138 6.88 -53.76 13.53
N ASP A 139 8.04 -53.32 13.02
CA ASP A 139 9.01 -52.57 13.83
C ASP A 139 8.45 -51.19 14.23
N LYS A 140 8.63 -50.80 15.50
CA LYS A 140 8.32 -49.44 15.95
C LYS A 140 9.54 -48.57 15.79
N VAL A 141 9.35 -47.42 15.15
CA VAL A 141 10.42 -46.50 14.77
C VAL A 141 10.12 -45.07 15.21
N GLN A 142 11.18 -44.32 15.50
CA GLN A 142 11.19 -42.87 15.53
C GLN A 142 11.75 -42.38 14.20
N PHE A 143 11.12 -41.36 13.61
CA PHE A 143 11.54 -40.80 12.33
C PHE A 143 11.57 -39.28 12.38
N GLU A 144 12.26 -38.69 11.41
CA GLU A 144 12.16 -37.28 11.06
C GLU A 144 11.81 -37.21 9.57
N ALA A 145 10.80 -36.43 9.21
CA ALA A 145 10.30 -36.31 7.84
C ALA A 145 10.20 -34.85 7.38
N VAL A 146 10.17 -34.66 6.07
CA VAL A 146 9.95 -33.39 5.38
C VAL A 146 8.70 -33.50 4.50
N GLU A 147 8.08 -32.38 4.17
CA GLU A 147 6.94 -32.35 3.25
C GLU A 147 7.45 -32.53 1.80
N ASN A 148 6.75 -33.33 0.99
CA ASN A 148 7.15 -33.66 -0.38
C ASN A 148 5.93 -33.80 -1.31
N GLU A 149 6.00 -33.23 -2.51
CA GLU A 149 4.92 -33.20 -3.52
C GLU A 149 4.43 -34.59 -3.96
N PHE A 150 5.31 -35.56 -4.09
CA PHE A 150 4.98 -36.89 -4.61
C PHE A 150 4.53 -37.87 -3.53
N PHE A 151 5.09 -37.75 -2.33
CA PHE A 151 4.92 -38.69 -1.22
C PHE A 151 4.10 -38.11 -0.05
N GLY A 152 3.71 -36.84 -0.10
CA GLY A 152 3.11 -36.10 1.01
C GLY A 152 4.13 -35.77 2.10
N LYS A 153 4.67 -36.82 2.75
CA LYS A 153 5.70 -36.72 3.80
C LYS A 153 6.77 -37.79 3.61
N ARG A 154 8.02 -37.34 3.43
CA ARG A 154 9.20 -38.17 3.14
C ARG A 154 10.13 -38.18 4.35
N CYS A 155 10.41 -39.35 4.90
CA CYS A 155 11.36 -39.54 6.00
C CYS A 155 12.80 -39.30 5.53
N ILE A 156 13.51 -38.41 6.23
CA ILE A 156 14.93 -38.15 6.04
C ILE A 156 15.79 -38.92 7.06
N SER A 157 15.21 -39.33 8.19
CA SER A 157 15.85 -40.23 9.16
C SER A 157 14.83 -41.21 9.75
N VAL A 158 15.24 -42.46 10.00
CA VAL A 158 14.44 -43.47 10.71
C VAL A 158 15.35 -44.24 11.66
N LYS A 159 14.94 -44.35 12.93
CA LYS A 159 15.66 -45.02 14.03
C LYS A 159 14.73 -46.04 14.68
N LEU A 160 15.21 -47.26 14.84
CA LEU A 160 14.49 -48.33 15.54
C LEU A 160 14.31 -47.99 17.03
N LEU A 161 13.09 -48.17 17.53
CA LEU A 161 12.77 -48.12 18.97
C LEU A 161 12.52 -49.51 19.55
N GLN A 162 11.80 -50.37 18.82
CA GLN A 162 11.43 -51.72 19.27
C GLN A 162 11.27 -52.64 18.05
N GLN A 163 11.97 -53.78 18.05
CA GLN A 163 11.82 -54.80 17.00
C GLN A 163 10.48 -55.54 17.11
N ALA A 164 9.96 -55.99 15.98
CA ALA A 164 8.79 -56.86 15.92
C ALA A 164 9.02 -58.19 16.69
N THR A 165 8.22 -58.43 17.73
CA THR A 165 8.33 -59.65 18.55
C THR A 165 7.81 -60.88 17.80
N GLN A 166 8.69 -61.84 17.48
CA GLN A 166 8.26 -63.12 16.89
C GLN A 166 7.54 -63.99 17.93
N HIS A 167 6.22 -64.15 17.78
CA HIS A 167 5.45 -65.11 18.57
C HIS A 167 5.75 -66.55 18.13
N LYS A 168 6.36 -67.35 19.01
CA LYS A 168 6.43 -68.80 18.88
C LYS A 168 5.01 -69.40 18.97
N GLN A 169 4.70 -70.34 18.08
CA GLN A 169 3.47 -71.15 18.17
C GLN A 169 3.50 -72.08 19.40
N PRO A 170 2.38 -72.23 20.14
CA PRO A 170 2.22 -73.30 21.14
C PRO A 170 2.00 -74.67 20.50
N GLN A 171 2.27 -75.73 21.28
CA GLN A 171 2.24 -77.13 20.85
C GLN A 171 0.84 -77.77 20.82
N GLN A 172 0.81 -78.98 20.26
CA GLN A 172 -0.34 -79.83 19.92
C GLN A 172 -1.14 -80.35 21.12
N HIS A 173 -2.43 -80.65 20.90
CA HIS A 173 -3.03 -81.93 21.30
C HIS A 173 -4.15 -82.34 20.30
N PRO A 174 -4.53 -83.64 20.17
CA PRO A 174 -5.20 -84.21 18.99
C PRO A 174 -6.60 -84.80 19.33
N PRO A 175 -7.20 -85.69 18.51
CA PRO A 175 -7.81 -85.43 17.20
C PRO A 175 -9.28 -85.91 17.14
N GLN A 176 -10.02 -85.61 16.05
CA GLN A 176 -11.13 -86.49 15.63
C GLN A 176 -11.36 -86.52 14.10
N GLN A 177 -11.67 -87.73 13.64
CA GLN A 177 -11.70 -88.23 12.25
C GLN A 177 -12.72 -87.48 11.37
N ASN A 178 -12.48 -87.23 10.07
CA ASN A 178 -12.62 -88.26 9.02
C ASN A 178 -11.90 -87.91 7.70
N GLN A 179 -11.50 -88.96 6.97
CA GLN A 179 -10.94 -89.00 5.61
C GLN A 179 -11.95 -89.67 4.65
N PRO A 180 -11.68 -89.88 3.34
CA PRO A 180 -10.66 -89.31 2.42
C PRO A 180 -11.32 -88.68 1.16
N GLN A 181 -10.59 -88.05 0.21
CA GLN A 181 -10.01 -88.62 -1.04
C GLN A 181 -9.55 -87.40 -1.90
N GLN A 182 -8.54 -87.41 -2.79
CA GLN A 182 -7.54 -88.39 -3.22
C GLN A 182 -6.27 -87.66 -3.75
N LEU A 183 -5.19 -88.42 -3.99
CA LEU A 183 -3.80 -88.00 -4.31
C LEU A 183 -3.53 -87.81 -5.84
N PRO A 184 -2.29 -87.51 -6.31
CA PRO A 184 -1.39 -86.39 -5.98
C PRO A 184 -1.07 -85.61 -7.30
N PRO A 185 0.13 -85.55 -7.98
CA PRO A 185 1.53 -85.86 -7.67
C PRO A 185 2.48 -84.63 -7.52
N GLN A 186 3.70 -84.92 -7.04
CA GLN A 186 4.96 -84.14 -7.13
C GLN A 186 5.94 -84.97 -8.01
N PRO A 187 7.06 -84.46 -8.61
CA PRO A 187 8.22 -83.98 -7.83
C PRO A 187 9.19 -82.93 -8.46
N SER A 188 10.13 -82.49 -7.62
CA SER A 188 11.37 -81.73 -7.90
C SER A 188 12.39 -82.52 -8.76
N PRO A 189 13.51 -81.91 -9.26
CA PRO A 189 14.74 -81.85 -8.42
C PRO A 189 15.79 -80.73 -8.69
N GLN A 190 16.54 -80.41 -7.60
CA GLN A 190 18.01 -80.24 -7.49
C GLN A 190 18.82 -79.09 -8.16
N GLN A 191 19.64 -78.46 -7.29
CA GLN A 191 20.90 -77.70 -7.50
C GLN A 191 22.06 -78.65 -7.93
N PRO A 192 23.31 -78.25 -8.35
CA PRO A 192 24.11 -77.11 -7.80
C PRO A 192 25.24 -76.39 -8.63
N LEU A 193 25.65 -75.19 -8.17
CA LEU A 193 27.04 -74.61 -8.00
C LEU A 193 28.10 -74.62 -9.17
N PRO A 194 29.20 -73.82 -9.14
CA PRO A 194 29.44 -72.45 -8.59
C PRO A 194 30.44 -71.53 -9.39
N GLN A 195 30.79 -70.38 -8.77
CA GLN A 195 32.06 -69.60 -8.84
C GLN A 195 32.32 -68.47 -9.87
N HIS A 196 32.45 -67.25 -9.31
CA HIS A 196 33.39 -66.14 -9.64
C HIS A 196 33.37 -65.48 -11.05
N GLN A 197 33.55 -64.15 -11.24
CA GLN A 197 34.23 -63.15 -10.41
C GLN A 197 33.83 -61.69 -10.80
N ARG A 198 34.03 -60.72 -9.88
CA ARG A 198 34.06 -59.23 -10.05
C ARG A 198 32.74 -58.43 -10.19
N GLN A 199 32.55 -57.52 -9.21
CA GLN A 199 31.78 -56.26 -9.25
C GLN A 199 32.77 -55.07 -9.49
N PRO A 200 32.35 -53.78 -9.52
CA PRO A 200 31.00 -53.18 -9.66
C PRO A 200 30.93 -52.11 -10.80
N ASN A 201 29.74 -51.54 -11.02
CA ASN A 201 29.60 -50.08 -11.22
C ASN A 201 28.17 -49.62 -10.88
N ARG A 202 28.04 -48.42 -10.28
CA ARG A 202 26.76 -47.71 -10.06
C ARG A 202 26.49 -46.75 -11.23
N PRO A 203 25.24 -46.48 -11.61
CA PRO A 203 24.87 -45.28 -12.35
C PRO A 203 24.27 -44.18 -11.44
N SER A 204 24.31 -42.97 -11.98
CA SER A 204 23.77 -41.71 -11.46
C SER A 204 22.27 -41.52 -11.75
N GLY A 205 21.68 -40.41 -11.29
CA GLY A 205 20.24 -40.08 -11.38
C GLY A 205 19.63 -39.90 -12.78
N THR A 206 20.30 -40.30 -13.86
CA THR A 206 19.69 -40.38 -15.21
C THR A 206 18.84 -41.64 -15.39
N ASP A 207 19.01 -42.63 -14.51
CA ASP A 207 18.47 -43.98 -14.63
C ASP A 207 16.98 -44.01 -15.00
N LEU A 208 16.08 -43.21 -14.41
CA LEU A 208 14.63 -43.35 -14.62
C LEU A 208 14.15 -43.27 -16.09
N TYR A 209 14.82 -42.52 -16.96
CA TYR A 209 14.42 -42.35 -18.36
C TYR A 209 15.15 -43.27 -19.35
N GLU A 210 16.16 -44.00 -18.89
CA GLU A 210 16.93 -44.91 -19.73
C GLU A 210 16.21 -46.26 -19.92
N ASP A 211 16.46 -46.94 -21.05
CA ASP A 211 16.00 -48.30 -21.29
C ASP A 211 16.84 -49.29 -20.46
N LYS A 212 16.20 -50.25 -19.78
CA LYS A 212 16.86 -51.10 -18.76
C LYS A 212 16.53 -52.57 -18.90
N PHE A 213 17.48 -53.40 -18.50
CA PHE A 213 17.33 -54.86 -18.45
C PHE A 213 16.83 -55.47 -19.77
N GLY A 214 17.17 -54.85 -20.91
CA GLY A 214 16.70 -55.23 -22.24
C GLY A 214 15.22 -54.88 -22.52
N ILE A 215 14.56 -54.09 -21.68
CA ILE A 215 13.27 -53.49 -22.00
C ILE A 215 13.47 -52.14 -22.68
N ARG A 216 12.89 -51.99 -23.87
CA ARG A 216 12.99 -50.81 -24.71
C ARG A 216 11.62 -50.16 -24.91
N ILE A 217 11.48 -48.86 -24.59
CA ILE A 217 10.21 -48.12 -24.76
C ILE A 217 10.32 -47.12 -25.92
N ILE A 218 9.55 -47.37 -26.98
CA ILE A 218 9.58 -46.69 -28.28
C ILE A 218 8.21 -46.05 -28.54
N GLY A 219 8.18 -44.79 -28.97
CA GLY A 219 6.95 -44.09 -29.34
C GLY A 219 7.24 -42.69 -29.87
N GLU A 220 6.25 -42.06 -30.49
CA GLU A 220 6.28 -40.63 -30.78
C GLU A 220 5.84 -39.86 -29.53
N PHE A 221 6.78 -39.14 -28.92
CA PHE A 221 6.54 -38.39 -27.69
C PHE A 221 6.38 -36.88 -27.91
N ASP A 222 6.83 -36.35 -29.05
CA ASP A 222 6.60 -34.96 -29.43
C ASP A 222 5.29 -34.83 -30.20
N VAL A 223 4.42 -33.90 -29.76
CA VAL A 223 3.13 -33.61 -30.38
C VAL A 223 2.94 -32.11 -30.52
N THR A 224 2.47 -31.67 -31.69
CA THR A 224 2.17 -30.26 -31.97
C THR A 224 0.73 -30.12 -32.47
N PHE A 225 0.03 -29.13 -31.94
CA PHE A 225 -1.34 -28.76 -32.28
C PHE A 225 -1.38 -27.31 -32.75
N SER A 226 -2.27 -26.99 -33.69
CA SER A 226 -2.44 -25.61 -34.13
C SER A 226 -3.28 -24.80 -33.12
N ASN A 227 -4.29 -25.44 -32.52
CA ASN A 227 -5.21 -24.80 -31.59
C ASN A 227 -5.46 -25.63 -30.32
N VAL A 228 -6.14 -25.02 -29.34
CA VAL A 228 -6.68 -25.70 -28.16
C VAL A 228 -7.96 -26.47 -28.53
N GLN A 229 -8.19 -27.59 -27.85
CA GLN A 229 -9.22 -28.62 -28.06
C GLN A 229 -8.99 -29.60 -29.23
N GLU A 230 -7.86 -29.51 -29.92
CA GLU A 230 -7.42 -30.56 -30.84
C GLU A 230 -6.92 -31.80 -30.06
N SER A 231 -7.12 -33.01 -30.59
CA SER A 231 -6.62 -34.25 -30.00
C SER A 231 -5.99 -35.20 -31.02
N VAL A 232 -5.06 -36.03 -30.57
CA VAL A 232 -4.37 -37.01 -31.42
C VAL A 232 -4.05 -38.29 -30.64
N GLU A 233 -4.13 -39.44 -31.31
CA GLU A 233 -3.67 -40.70 -30.73
C GLU A 233 -2.16 -40.90 -30.90
N ARG A 234 -1.52 -41.53 -29.90
CA ARG A 234 -0.13 -41.98 -29.92
C ARG A 234 0.01 -43.38 -29.35
N VAL A 235 0.75 -44.23 -30.05
CA VAL A 235 1.03 -45.61 -29.62
C VAL A 235 2.47 -45.70 -29.13
N VAL A 236 2.63 -46.11 -27.88
CA VAL A 236 3.93 -46.44 -27.27
C VAL A 236 4.08 -47.95 -27.24
N THR A 237 5.14 -48.46 -27.85
CA THR A 237 5.50 -49.88 -27.88
C THR A 237 6.62 -50.15 -26.88
N ILE A 238 6.36 -51.04 -25.93
CA ILE A 238 7.37 -51.63 -25.04
C ILE A 238 7.82 -52.94 -25.68
N ARG A 239 9.11 -53.11 -25.90
CA ARG A 239 9.71 -54.33 -26.44
C ARG A 239 10.63 -54.99 -25.42
N ASN A 240 10.59 -56.31 -25.33
CA ASN A 240 11.57 -57.09 -24.59
C ASN A 240 12.65 -57.63 -25.54
N GLU A 241 13.80 -56.96 -25.55
CA GLU A 241 15.01 -57.35 -26.27
C GLU A 241 15.96 -58.19 -25.38
N SER A 242 15.54 -58.58 -24.16
CA SER A 242 16.29 -59.46 -23.26
C SER A 242 16.01 -60.96 -23.49
N ASP A 243 16.86 -61.80 -22.91
CA ASP A 243 16.71 -63.26 -22.83
C ASP A 243 15.74 -63.73 -21.72
N LYS A 244 15.20 -62.81 -20.92
CA LYS A 244 14.35 -63.11 -19.75
C LYS A 244 12.92 -62.66 -19.97
N ARG A 245 11.96 -63.31 -19.30
CA ARG A 245 10.58 -62.79 -19.24
C ARG A 245 10.51 -61.63 -18.25
N HIS A 246 9.86 -60.54 -18.65
CA HIS A 246 9.55 -59.40 -17.79
C HIS A 246 8.05 -59.33 -17.54
N LYS A 247 7.65 -58.63 -16.48
CA LYS A 247 6.24 -58.38 -16.15
C LYS A 247 6.03 -56.89 -16.02
N ILE A 248 5.18 -56.30 -16.85
CA ILE A 248 4.69 -54.94 -16.63
C ILE A 248 3.66 -55.01 -15.50
N MET A 249 3.90 -54.25 -14.43
CA MET A 249 3.08 -54.27 -13.22
C MET A 249 1.96 -53.24 -13.26
N ARG A 250 2.27 -52.01 -13.71
CA ARG A 250 1.35 -50.87 -13.80
C ARG A 250 2.00 -49.71 -14.56
N LEU A 251 1.18 -48.94 -15.27
CA LEU A 251 1.49 -47.61 -15.79
C LEU A 251 0.96 -46.53 -14.82
N PHE A 252 1.79 -45.51 -14.57
CA PHE A 252 1.42 -44.30 -13.85
C PHE A 252 1.28 -43.13 -14.84
N LEU A 253 0.17 -42.40 -14.71
CA LEU A 253 -0.15 -41.18 -15.45
C LEU A 253 -0.05 -39.96 -14.50
N PRO A 254 0.14 -38.74 -15.02
CA PRO A 254 0.05 -37.51 -14.23
C PRO A 254 -1.33 -37.37 -13.56
N ARG A 255 -1.38 -36.77 -12.36
CA ARG A 255 -2.58 -36.81 -11.49
C ARG A 255 -3.45 -35.56 -11.49
N THR A 256 -3.00 -34.44 -12.04
CA THR A 256 -3.72 -33.15 -12.06
C THR A 256 -3.67 -32.55 -13.46
N THR A 257 -4.85 -32.17 -14.00
CA THR A 257 -5.02 -31.47 -15.30
C THR A 257 -4.24 -32.04 -16.49
N THR A 258 -4.01 -33.36 -16.51
CA THR A 258 -3.27 -34.08 -17.56
C THR A 258 -3.89 -33.90 -18.94
N GLN A 259 -3.05 -33.60 -19.93
CA GLN A 259 -3.39 -33.64 -21.36
C GLN A 259 -3.24 -35.04 -21.97
N LEU A 260 -2.69 -36.01 -21.21
CA LEU A 260 -2.66 -37.44 -21.57
C LEU A 260 -3.85 -38.21 -20.99
N ARG A 261 -4.47 -39.04 -21.83
CA ARG A 261 -5.44 -40.07 -21.44
C ARG A 261 -5.04 -41.41 -22.05
N LEU A 262 -4.94 -42.46 -21.23
CA LEU A 262 -4.70 -43.82 -21.74
C LEU A 262 -6.02 -44.44 -22.23
N LEU A 263 -6.02 -44.94 -23.47
CA LEU A 263 -7.16 -45.62 -24.09
C LEU A 263 -7.10 -47.13 -23.84
N GLU A 264 -5.99 -47.78 -24.19
CA GLU A 264 -5.78 -49.23 -24.02
C GLU A 264 -4.30 -49.60 -23.90
N PRO A 265 -3.95 -50.70 -23.18
CA PRO A 265 -4.77 -51.42 -22.22
C PRO A 265 -5.02 -50.58 -20.96
N GLN A 266 -5.84 -51.06 -20.02
CA GLN A 266 -6.05 -50.36 -18.75
C GLN A 266 -4.73 -50.20 -17.98
N ALA A 267 -4.50 -49.04 -17.35
CA ALA A 267 -3.21 -48.71 -16.72
C ALA A 267 -2.71 -49.72 -15.66
N HIS A 268 -3.62 -50.52 -15.09
CA HIS A 268 -3.34 -51.53 -14.06
C HIS A 268 -3.23 -52.96 -14.61
N SER A 269 -3.34 -53.16 -15.93
CA SER A 269 -3.23 -54.48 -16.55
C SER A 269 -1.83 -55.05 -16.35
N GLN A 270 -1.74 -56.24 -15.75
CA GLN A 270 -0.48 -56.93 -15.54
C GLN A 270 -0.15 -57.80 -16.75
N THR A 271 0.81 -57.35 -17.57
CA THR A 271 1.19 -58.01 -18.82
C THR A 271 2.55 -58.68 -18.67
N PHE A 272 2.66 -59.96 -19.00
CA PHE A 272 3.96 -60.62 -19.15
C PHE A 272 4.49 -60.37 -20.57
N LEU A 273 5.78 -60.07 -20.68
CA LEU A 273 6.52 -59.92 -21.93
C LEU A 273 7.60 -60.99 -21.98
N PHE A 274 7.45 -61.99 -22.84
CA PHE A 274 8.48 -62.99 -23.11
C PHE A 274 9.57 -62.40 -24.03
N PRO A 275 10.75 -63.04 -24.18
CA PRO A 275 11.79 -62.59 -25.08
C PRO A 275 11.29 -62.34 -26.51
N ASN A 276 11.67 -61.19 -27.09
CA ASN A 276 11.22 -60.65 -28.39
C ASN A 276 9.75 -60.22 -28.49
N GLU A 277 8.92 -60.35 -27.45
CA GLU A 277 7.54 -59.84 -27.47
C GLU A 277 7.47 -58.31 -27.29
N THR A 278 6.31 -57.75 -27.69
CA THR A 278 5.97 -56.34 -27.54
C THR A 278 4.60 -56.16 -26.88
N ALA A 279 4.46 -55.12 -26.07
CA ALA A 279 3.18 -54.60 -25.58
C ALA A 279 2.98 -53.18 -26.09
N GLN A 280 1.75 -52.85 -26.49
CA GLN A 280 1.39 -51.52 -26.98
C GLN A 280 0.49 -50.81 -25.98
N TYR A 281 0.71 -49.50 -25.81
CA TYR A 281 -0.09 -48.59 -25.00
C TYR A 281 -0.54 -47.43 -25.89
N ARG A 282 -1.85 -47.29 -26.11
CA ARG A 282 -2.47 -46.23 -26.90
C ARG A 282 -2.93 -45.10 -25.99
N PHE A 283 -2.45 -43.89 -26.26
CA PHE A 283 -2.81 -42.66 -25.56
C PHE A 283 -3.59 -41.73 -26.49
N GLU A 284 -4.64 -41.12 -25.99
CA GLU A 284 -5.26 -39.90 -26.53
C GLU A 284 -4.55 -38.71 -25.86
N ILE A 285 -4.08 -37.76 -26.66
CA ILE A 285 -3.45 -36.53 -26.21
C ILE A 285 -4.36 -35.38 -26.64
N THR A 286 -4.81 -34.54 -25.71
CA THR A 286 -5.72 -33.42 -26.01
C THR A 286 -5.08 -32.10 -25.59
N SER A 287 -4.95 -31.18 -26.55
CA SER A 287 -4.51 -29.81 -26.35
C SER A 287 -5.52 -29.06 -25.47
N ASN A 288 -5.17 -28.75 -24.22
CA ASN A 288 -6.04 -27.99 -23.30
C ASN A 288 -5.48 -26.60 -22.97
N LEU A 289 -4.25 -26.30 -23.39
CA LEU A 289 -3.50 -25.07 -23.05
C LEU A 289 -2.71 -24.59 -24.29
N TYR A 290 -2.54 -23.28 -24.47
CA TYR A 290 -1.58 -22.72 -25.44
C TYR A 290 -0.16 -22.71 -24.86
N GLY A 291 0.85 -22.93 -25.71
CA GLY A 291 2.26 -22.93 -25.33
C GLY A 291 2.90 -24.32 -25.31
N ARG A 292 3.93 -24.52 -24.47
CA ARG A 292 4.68 -25.78 -24.34
C ARG A 292 4.38 -26.43 -23.00
N SER A 293 4.10 -27.72 -22.99
CA SER A 293 3.80 -28.51 -21.80
C SER A 293 4.45 -29.90 -21.88
N ARG A 294 4.69 -30.54 -20.73
CA ARG A 294 5.43 -31.80 -20.65
C ARG A 294 4.75 -32.76 -19.68
N GLU A 295 4.28 -33.89 -20.21
CA GLU A 295 3.45 -34.85 -19.48
C GLU A 295 4.17 -36.19 -19.37
N THR A 296 4.52 -36.61 -18.15
CA THR A 296 5.37 -37.80 -17.94
C THR A 296 4.57 -39.02 -17.49
N CYS A 297 4.75 -40.14 -18.19
CA CYS A 297 4.20 -41.43 -17.82
C CYS A 297 5.33 -42.42 -17.45
N THR A 298 5.04 -43.34 -16.53
CA THR A 298 6.05 -44.27 -15.97
C THR A 298 5.52 -45.69 -15.91
N TRP A 299 6.26 -46.64 -16.49
CA TRP A 299 5.96 -48.07 -16.40
C TRP A 299 6.79 -48.72 -15.30
N ASN A 300 6.12 -49.41 -14.39
CA ASN A 300 6.76 -50.22 -13.35
C ASN A 300 6.87 -51.68 -13.83
N PHE A 301 8.01 -52.31 -13.59
CA PHE A 301 8.27 -53.70 -13.98
C PHE A 301 8.49 -54.60 -12.75
N GLY A 302 8.15 -55.89 -12.89
CA GLY A 302 8.48 -56.93 -11.92
C GLY A 302 10.00 -57.09 -11.84
N GLY A 303 10.52 -57.10 -10.62
CA GLY A 303 11.95 -56.86 -10.36
C GLY A 303 12.27 -55.44 -9.88
N GLY A 304 11.27 -54.58 -9.66
CA GLY A 304 11.38 -53.34 -8.90
C GLY A 304 11.85 -52.11 -9.68
N PHE A 305 12.27 -52.27 -10.95
CA PHE A 305 12.70 -51.16 -11.78
C PHE A 305 11.55 -50.44 -12.49
N LYS A 306 11.81 -49.20 -12.88
CA LYS A 306 10.89 -48.31 -13.60
C LYS A 306 11.59 -47.69 -14.80
N ILE A 307 10.82 -47.41 -15.85
CA ILE A 307 11.23 -46.65 -17.03
C ILE A 307 10.15 -45.60 -17.30
N ALA A 308 10.55 -44.34 -17.49
CA ALA A 308 9.66 -43.22 -17.79
C ALA A 308 9.85 -42.66 -19.20
N ARG A 309 8.80 -42.01 -19.73
CA ARG A 309 8.81 -41.21 -20.95
C ARG A 309 7.97 -39.95 -20.75
N SER A 310 8.40 -38.85 -21.34
CA SER A 310 7.70 -37.57 -21.28
C SER A 310 7.20 -37.20 -22.66
N PHE A 311 5.88 -37.01 -22.79
CA PHE A 311 5.29 -36.40 -23.97
C PHE A 311 5.50 -34.88 -23.91
N ASN A 312 6.09 -34.30 -24.95
CA ASN A 312 6.24 -32.85 -25.07
C ASN A 312 5.14 -32.34 -26.02
N ILE A 313 4.21 -31.57 -25.49
CA ILE A 313 3.02 -31.09 -26.20
C ILE A 313 3.20 -29.59 -26.47
N ARG A 314 3.08 -29.20 -27.74
CA ARG A 314 3.12 -27.79 -28.20
C ARG A 314 1.78 -27.41 -28.80
N THR A 315 1.30 -26.21 -28.50
CA THR A 315 0.05 -25.68 -29.06
C THR A 315 0.21 -24.23 -29.48
N GLY A 316 -0.04 -23.96 -30.76
CA GLY A 316 0.08 -22.65 -31.42
C GLY A 316 1.09 -22.68 -32.57
N GLU A 317 1.02 -21.69 -33.48
CA GLU A 317 1.96 -21.56 -34.60
C GLU A 317 3.36 -21.14 -34.12
N ASP A 318 4.39 -21.91 -34.51
CA ASP A 318 5.80 -21.53 -34.31
C ASP A 318 6.13 -20.35 -35.25
N GLY A 319 6.03 -19.13 -34.72
CA GLY A 319 6.50 -17.91 -35.37
C GLY A 319 8.02 -17.86 -35.42
N ASP A 320 8.62 -18.59 -36.35
CA ASP A 320 10.06 -18.58 -36.60
C ASP A 320 10.47 -17.22 -37.19
N GLY A 321 11.06 -16.37 -36.35
CA GLY A 321 11.15 -14.94 -36.59
C GLY A 321 12.30 -14.28 -35.84
N THR A 322 13.53 -14.55 -36.29
CA THR A 322 14.72 -13.77 -35.88
C THR A 322 14.46 -12.28 -36.12
N SER A 323 14.24 -11.55 -35.04
CA SER A 323 14.02 -10.11 -35.05
C SER A 323 14.92 -9.48 -34.00
N GLU A 324 15.74 -8.52 -34.43
CA GLU A 324 16.68 -7.82 -33.57
C GLU A 324 15.92 -7.06 -32.46
N GLN A 325 16.46 -7.12 -31.24
CA GLN A 325 15.83 -6.51 -30.07
C GLN A 325 15.82 -4.99 -30.17
N ASN A 326 14.68 -4.41 -30.56
CA ASN A 326 14.37 -3.01 -30.28
C ASN A 326 13.91 -2.89 -28.81
N PRO A 327 14.53 -2.04 -27.96
CA PRO A 327 14.24 -1.99 -26.51
C PRO A 327 12.84 -1.48 -26.09
N SER A 328 11.94 -1.21 -27.04
CA SER A 328 10.71 -0.44 -26.83
C SER A 328 9.45 -1.25 -26.47
N GLN A 329 9.49 -2.59 -26.46
CA GLN A 329 8.31 -3.44 -26.22
C GLN A 329 8.17 -4.01 -24.79
N ALA A 330 9.10 -3.71 -23.87
CA ALA A 330 9.04 -4.20 -22.48
C ALA A 330 7.81 -3.75 -21.67
N VAL A 331 7.05 -2.77 -22.17
CA VAL A 331 5.81 -2.26 -21.53
C VAL A 331 4.62 -3.20 -21.75
N SER A 332 4.50 -3.84 -22.93
CA SER A 332 3.31 -4.61 -23.34
C SER A 332 3.14 -5.94 -22.57
N ALA A 333 4.23 -6.67 -22.34
CA ALA A 333 4.20 -7.91 -21.55
C ALA A 333 3.72 -7.69 -20.10
N ARG A 334 3.99 -6.49 -19.56
CA ARG A 334 3.73 -6.11 -18.16
C ARG A 334 2.25 -5.85 -17.89
N GLU A 335 1.54 -5.22 -18.82
CA GLU A 335 0.07 -5.10 -18.75
C GLU A 335 -0.60 -6.45 -18.99
N SER A 336 -0.13 -7.24 -19.96
CA SER A 336 -0.63 -8.58 -20.25
C SER A 336 -0.51 -9.54 -19.04
N TYR A 337 0.54 -9.40 -18.21
CA TYR A 337 0.67 -10.13 -16.94
C TYR A 337 -0.40 -9.70 -15.91
N PHE A 338 -0.54 -8.38 -15.67
CA PHE A 338 -1.53 -7.86 -14.73
C PHE A 338 -2.96 -8.30 -15.06
N LYS A 339 -3.30 -8.32 -16.35
CA LYS A 339 -4.61 -8.76 -16.86
C LYS A 339 -4.85 -10.24 -16.69
N ARG A 340 -3.86 -11.08 -16.99
CA ARG A 340 -3.97 -12.54 -16.76
C ARG A 340 -4.13 -12.84 -15.26
N LYS A 341 -3.44 -12.10 -14.39
CA LYS A 341 -3.56 -12.21 -12.92
C LYS A 341 -4.93 -11.70 -12.41
N LEU A 342 -5.44 -10.60 -12.95
CA LEU A 342 -6.79 -10.07 -12.63
C LEU A 342 -7.92 -10.99 -13.14
N ALA A 343 -7.78 -11.56 -14.33
CA ALA A 343 -8.71 -12.55 -14.88
C ALA A 343 -8.74 -13.84 -14.05
N ALA A 344 -7.58 -14.31 -13.57
CA ALA A 344 -7.49 -15.45 -12.65
C ALA A 344 -8.15 -15.14 -11.30
N LEU A 345 -7.94 -13.94 -10.73
CA LEU A 345 -8.52 -13.53 -9.46
C LEU A 345 -10.05 -13.39 -9.49
N ASN A 346 -10.63 -13.00 -10.64
CA ASN A 346 -12.10 -12.94 -10.80
C ASN A 346 -12.80 -14.31 -10.63
N GLN A 347 -12.10 -15.43 -10.79
CA GLN A 347 -12.64 -16.77 -10.52
C GLN A 347 -12.88 -17.05 -9.01
N SER A 348 -12.33 -16.21 -8.12
CA SER A 348 -12.50 -16.35 -6.66
C SER A 348 -13.84 -15.81 -6.13
N ARG A 349 -14.75 -15.33 -6.98
CA ARG A 349 -16.17 -15.10 -6.63
C ARG A 349 -17.01 -16.40 -6.58
N SER A 350 -16.37 -17.57 -6.69
CA SER A 350 -16.96 -18.87 -6.39
C SER A 350 -17.12 -19.08 -4.87
N ARG A 351 -18.10 -19.90 -4.46
CA ARG A 351 -18.48 -20.11 -3.05
C ARG A 351 -17.46 -20.97 -2.26
N LYS A 352 -16.28 -20.42 -1.98
CA LYS A 352 -15.32 -21.00 -1.02
C LYS A 352 -15.85 -20.94 0.42
N ARG A 353 -15.39 -21.86 1.29
CA ARG A 353 -15.81 -21.90 2.70
C ARG A 353 -15.04 -20.86 3.51
N TYR A 354 -15.67 -19.73 3.76
CA TYR A 354 -15.07 -18.60 4.46
C TYR A 354 -15.03 -18.79 5.99
N ILE A 355 -13.86 -18.57 6.61
CA ILE A 355 -13.68 -18.57 8.07
C ILE A 355 -13.13 -17.20 8.51
N GLY A 356 -13.94 -16.44 9.27
CA GLY A 356 -13.65 -15.06 9.63
C GLY A 356 -12.65 -14.90 10.78
N GLY A 357 -11.81 -13.87 10.70
CA GLY A 357 -10.75 -13.59 11.68
C GLY A 357 -11.26 -12.86 12.93
N ARG A 358 -10.41 -12.85 13.98
CA ARG A 358 -10.68 -12.09 15.21
C ARG A 358 -10.51 -10.59 14.97
N ARG A 359 -11.63 -9.85 14.96
CA ARG A 359 -11.65 -8.39 14.80
C ARG A 359 -10.96 -7.66 15.97
N LEU A 360 -10.40 -6.47 15.69
CA LEU A 360 -9.85 -5.54 16.70
C LEU A 360 -10.83 -5.26 17.85
N CYS A 361 -12.12 -5.17 17.53
CA CYS A 361 -13.20 -4.96 18.49
C CYS A 361 -14.35 -5.92 18.16
N LYS A 362 -15.04 -6.42 19.20
CA LYS A 362 -16.30 -7.18 19.02
C LYS A 362 -17.30 -6.28 18.27
N THR A 363 -17.96 -6.82 17.25
CA THR A 363 -19.13 -6.16 16.65
C THR A 363 -20.27 -6.18 17.66
N PRO A 364 -20.88 -5.03 18.00
CA PRO A 364 -22.05 -5.02 18.86
C PRO A 364 -23.25 -5.65 18.12
N ASN A 365 -24.08 -6.37 18.87
CA ASN A 365 -25.24 -7.09 18.33
C ASN A 365 -26.28 -6.13 17.72
N PHE A 366 -26.39 -4.92 18.28
CA PHE A 366 -27.30 -3.87 17.82
C PHE A 366 -26.53 -2.58 17.54
N VAL A 367 -26.75 -2.03 16.34
CA VAL A 367 -26.23 -0.74 15.88
C VAL A 367 -27.44 0.07 15.39
N ALA A 368 -27.56 1.31 15.85
CA ALA A 368 -28.78 2.10 15.65
C ALA A 368 -29.04 2.46 14.17
N HIS A 369 -27.98 2.74 13.41
CA HIS A 369 -28.03 3.01 11.98
C HIS A 369 -26.92 2.21 11.27
N LYS A 370 -27.28 1.44 10.24
CA LYS A 370 -26.32 0.61 9.48
C LYS A 370 -25.86 1.36 8.24
N ILE A 371 -24.54 1.53 8.09
CA ILE A 371 -23.93 2.05 6.85
C ILE A 371 -24.21 1.06 5.71
N GLY A 372 -24.61 1.58 4.54
CA GLY A 372 -24.87 0.79 3.33
C GLY A 372 -23.66 -0.06 2.90
N VAL A 373 -23.90 -1.08 2.07
CA VAL A 373 -22.83 -2.01 1.66
C VAL A 373 -21.92 -1.37 0.60
N TYR A 374 -22.51 -0.69 -0.39
CA TYR A 374 -21.80 -0.01 -1.48
C TYR A 374 -20.78 -0.93 -2.17
N GLU A 375 -21.26 -2.04 -2.74
CA GLU A 375 -20.38 -2.91 -3.53
C GLU A 375 -19.95 -2.22 -4.82
N VAL A 376 -18.68 -2.39 -5.18
CA VAL A 376 -18.13 -1.92 -6.47
C VAL A 376 -18.92 -2.57 -7.61
N PRO A 377 -19.47 -1.80 -8.57
CA PRO A 377 -20.17 -2.34 -9.73
C PRO A 377 -19.27 -3.33 -10.48
N LYS A 378 -19.83 -4.50 -10.84
CA LYS A 378 -19.03 -5.60 -11.43
C LYS A 378 -18.48 -5.21 -12.80
N ASP A 379 -19.33 -4.61 -13.60
CA ASP A 379 -19.06 -3.96 -14.87
C ASP A 379 -17.94 -2.91 -14.77
N LEU A 380 -17.94 -2.06 -13.74
CA LEU A 380 -16.89 -1.06 -13.54
C LEU A 380 -15.55 -1.70 -13.13
N PHE A 381 -15.59 -2.72 -12.29
CA PHE A 381 -14.41 -3.49 -11.91
C PHE A 381 -13.84 -4.25 -13.12
N GLU A 382 -14.68 -4.94 -13.88
CA GLU A 382 -14.30 -5.71 -15.07
C GLU A 382 -13.79 -4.81 -16.19
N LEU A 383 -14.34 -3.61 -16.36
CA LEU A 383 -13.82 -2.59 -17.26
C LEU A 383 -12.38 -2.21 -16.90
N VAL A 384 -12.14 -1.76 -15.66
CA VAL A 384 -10.81 -1.28 -15.24
C VAL A 384 -9.79 -2.43 -15.14
N ALA A 385 -10.21 -3.63 -14.72
CA ALA A 385 -9.33 -4.78 -14.57
C ALA A 385 -9.05 -5.53 -15.89
N GLY A 386 -9.98 -5.48 -16.84
CA GLY A 386 -9.96 -6.28 -18.07
C GLY A 386 -9.49 -5.55 -19.32
N SER A 387 -9.63 -4.22 -19.42
CA SER A 387 -9.39 -3.45 -20.66
C SER A 387 -7.93 -3.38 -21.08
N GLU A 388 -7.65 -3.48 -22.39
CA GLU A 388 -6.28 -3.54 -22.93
C GLU A 388 -5.42 -2.30 -22.75
N THR A 389 -6.01 -1.12 -22.86
CA THR A 389 -5.31 0.13 -22.61
C THR A 389 -6.17 1.09 -21.78
N ASP A 390 -5.53 2.11 -21.22
CA ASP A 390 -6.24 3.17 -20.50
C ASP A 390 -7.18 3.98 -21.40
N GLU A 391 -6.92 4.10 -22.70
CA GLU A 391 -7.82 4.81 -23.62
C GLU A 391 -9.19 4.12 -23.69
N ILE A 392 -9.22 2.78 -23.75
CA ILE A 392 -10.48 2.00 -23.77
C ILE A 392 -11.26 2.23 -22.48
N VAL A 393 -10.59 2.25 -21.32
CA VAL A 393 -11.24 2.55 -20.03
C VAL A 393 -11.82 3.96 -20.04
N GLN A 394 -11.08 4.96 -20.53
CA GLN A 394 -11.57 6.35 -20.60
C GLN A 394 -12.77 6.50 -21.55
N GLU A 395 -12.74 5.88 -22.73
CA GLU A 395 -13.84 5.91 -23.70
C GLU A 395 -15.12 5.29 -23.10
N GLN A 396 -15.01 4.14 -22.45
CA GLN A 396 -16.15 3.47 -21.80
C GLN A 396 -16.63 4.21 -20.54
N LEU A 397 -15.75 4.92 -19.83
CA LEU A 397 -16.15 5.81 -18.73
C LEU A 397 -16.89 7.06 -19.23
N SER A 398 -16.57 7.57 -20.42
CA SER A 398 -17.35 8.63 -21.11
C SER A 398 -18.70 8.11 -21.63
N ALA A 399 -18.81 6.82 -21.95
CA ALA A 399 -20.05 6.22 -22.42
C ALA A 399 -21.09 6.00 -21.28
N PRO A 400 -22.39 5.84 -21.62
CA PRO A 400 -23.38 5.29 -20.68
C PRO A 400 -22.99 3.88 -20.23
N PRO A 401 -23.18 3.51 -18.95
CA PRO A 401 -23.92 4.24 -17.93
C PRO A 401 -23.11 5.30 -17.16
N TYR A 402 -21.79 5.39 -17.35
CA TYR A 402 -20.92 6.18 -16.48
C TYR A 402 -20.91 7.67 -16.80
N ARG A 403 -20.80 8.07 -18.07
CA ARG A 403 -20.80 9.48 -18.52
C ARG A 403 -19.90 10.39 -17.69
N PHE A 404 -18.71 9.89 -17.35
CA PHE A 404 -17.83 10.45 -16.33
C PHE A 404 -17.10 11.72 -16.79
N ASP A 405 -17.33 12.14 -18.04
CA ASP A 405 -16.89 13.39 -18.66
C ASP A 405 -17.97 14.49 -18.69
N GLU A 406 -19.22 14.20 -18.33
CA GLU A 406 -20.24 15.25 -18.23
C GLU A 406 -19.83 16.32 -17.20
N PRO A 407 -20.12 17.61 -17.46
CA PRO A 407 -19.92 18.66 -16.47
C PRO A 407 -20.76 18.40 -15.22
N LEU A 408 -20.25 18.81 -14.07
CA LEU A 408 -20.92 18.58 -12.79
C LEU A 408 -22.21 19.40 -12.70
N THR A 409 -23.32 18.71 -12.46
CA THR A 409 -24.65 19.29 -12.25
C THR A 409 -25.30 18.71 -10.99
N CYS A 410 -26.35 19.37 -10.51
CA CYS A 410 -27.21 18.83 -9.46
C CYS A 410 -27.74 17.42 -9.81
N GLY A 411 -28.08 17.16 -11.08
CA GLY A 411 -28.64 15.87 -11.53
C GLY A 411 -27.64 14.71 -11.53
N ASN A 412 -26.39 14.93 -11.95
CA ASN A 412 -25.38 13.88 -12.06
C ASN A 412 -24.41 13.81 -10.85
N TYR A 413 -24.49 14.75 -9.90
CA TYR A 413 -23.61 14.83 -8.71
C TYR A 413 -23.37 13.49 -8.01
N ARG A 414 -24.45 12.83 -7.54
CA ARG A 414 -24.31 11.55 -6.82
C ARG A 414 -23.65 10.50 -7.69
N HIS A 415 -24.07 10.39 -8.95
CA HIS A 415 -23.54 9.40 -9.89
C HIS A 415 -22.04 9.58 -10.12
N LEU A 416 -21.59 10.79 -10.48
CA LEU A 416 -20.17 11.09 -10.70
C LEU A 416 -19.32 10.83 -9.45
N PHE A 417 -19.75 11.30 -8.27
CA PHE A 417 -18.98 11.09 -7.04
C PHE A 417 -18.98 9.63 -6.56
N HIS A 418 -20.07 8.87 -6.74
CA HIS A 418 -20.06 7.42 -6.48
C HIS A 418 -19.10 6.70 -7.44
N THR A 419 -19.12 7.00 -8.74
CA THR A 419 -18.19 6.42 -9.73
C THR A 419 -16.74 6.75 -9.39
N ALA A 420 -16.43 7.99 -9.01
CA ALA A 420 -15.08 8.41 -8.61
C ALA A 420 -14.55 7.67 -7.38
N LEU A 421 -15.40 7.43 -6.37
CA LEU A 421 -15.04 6.63 -5.20
C LEU A 421 -14.83 5.15 -5.55
N PHE A 422 -15.67 4.57 -6.41
CA PHE A 422 -15.46 3.19 -6.87
C PHE A 422 -14.18 3.05 -7.70
N LEU A 423 -13.85 4.02 -8.55
CA LEU A 423 -12.59 4.05 -9.32
C LEU A 423 -11.35 4.18 -8.41
N GLU A 424 -11.46 4.91 -7.30
CA GLU A 424 -10.42 4.97 -6.26
C GLU A 424 -10.33 3.65 -5.48
N GLU A 425 -11.46 3.02 -5.16
CA GLU A 425 -11.52 1.73 -4.47
C GLU A 425 -10.94 0.59 -5.33
N ILE A 426 -11.23 0.56 -6.63
CA ILE A 426 -10.64 -0.39 -7.60
C ILE A 426 -9.12 -0.20 -7.68
N ASN A 427 -8.64 1.05 -7.79
CA ASN A 427 -7.21 1.34 -7.78
C ASN A 427 -6.58 0.85 -6.46
N GLN A 428 -7.18 1.15 -5.31
CA GLN A 428 -6.69 0.66 -4.01
C GLN A 428 -6.65 -0.87 -3.95
N HIS A 429 -7.64 -1.58 -4.49
CA HIS A 429 -7.60 -3.05 -4.61
C HIS A 429 -6.40 -3.52 -5.46
N ILE A 430 -6.19 -2.95 -6.65
CA ILE A 430 -5.06 -3.30 -7.53
C ILE A 430 -3.71 -3.02 -6.85
N GLN A 431 -3.60 -1.91 -6.10
CA GLN A 431 -2.36 -1.57 -5.39
C GLN A 431 -2.11 -2.47 -4.16
N PHE A 432 -3.14 -2.87 -3.40
CA PHE A 432 -2.99 -3.77 -2.24
C PHE A 432 -2.56 -5.19 -2.65
N ARG A 433 -2.99 -5.66 -3.84
CA ARG A 433 -2.59 -6.97 -4.41
C ARG A 433 -1.08 -7.12 -4.66
N LYS A 434 -0.30 -6.03 -4.58
CA LYS A 434 1.17 -6.07 -4.60
C LYS A 434 1.78 -6.79 -3.38
N TYR A 435 1.01 -6.95 -2.30
CA TYR A 435 1.44 -7.68 -1.10
C TYR A 435 1.08 -9.18 -1.13
N ASP A 436 0.32 -9.64 -2.12
CA ASP A 436 -0.07 -11.05 -2.26
C ASP A 436 1.17 -11.95 -2.41
N GLN A 437 1.16 -13.12 -1.75
CA GLN A 437 2.28 -14.06 -1.74
C GLN A 437 1.79 -15.50 -1.90
N GLU A 438 2.41 -16.25 -2.82
CA GLU A 438 1.99 -17.60 -3.19
C GLU A 438 2.32 -18.67 -2.14
N ARG A 439 3.39 -18.49 -1.37
CA ARG A 439 3.81 -19.39 -0.28
C ARG A 439 4.38 -18.56 0.87
N VAL A 440 3.77 -18.64 2.06
CA VAL A 440 4.25 -18.00 3.30
C VAL A 440 4.02 -18.91 4.51
N GLN A 441 4.94 -18.84 5.46
CA GLN A 441 4.75 -19.38 6.80
C GLN A 441 4.49 -18.23 7.77
N PHE A 442 3.71 -18.50 8.81
CA PHE A 442 3.49 -17.58 9.91
C PHE A 442 4.39 -17.95 11.09
N VAL A 443 4.94 -16.96 11.78
CA VAL A 443 5.76 -17.18 12.98
C VAL A 443 4.88 -16.93 14.22
N PRO A 444 4.66 -17.92 15.10
CA PRO A 444 3.95 -17.70 16.37
C PRO A 444 4.67 -16.66 17.23
N GLN A 445 3.95 -15.59 17.62
CA GLN A 445 4.48 -14.53 18.48
C GLN A 445 3.42 -14.12 19.51
N ASP A 446 3.64 -14.47 20.77
CA ASP A 446 2.70 -14.30 21.89
C ASP A 446 1.32 -14.93 21.59
N LYS A 447 0.32 -14.07 21.34
CA LYS A 447 -1.07 -14.45 20.98
C LYS A 447 -1.37 -14.30 19.49
N TYR A 448 -0.37 -13.92 18.68
CA TYR A 448 -0.47 -13.57 17.27
C TYR A 448 0.25 -14.57 16.38
N LEU A 449 -0.10 -14.57 15.09
CA LEU A 449 0.72 -15.12 14.01
C LEU A 449 1.36 -13.95 13.26
N ALA A 450 2.69 -13.90 13.23
CA ALA A 450 3.44 -12.88 12.51
C ALA A 450 3.67 -13.30 11.05
N LEU A 451 3.47 -12.39 10.11
CA LEU A 451 3.83 -12.55 8.71
C LEU A 451 4.98 -11.60 8.38
N LEU A 452 6.14 -12.16 7.99
CA LEU A 452 7.36 -11.42 7.69
C LEU A 452 7.29 -10.77 6.31
N MET A 453 7.53 -9.46 6.24
CA MET A 453 7.51 -8.64 5.03
C MET A 453 8.47 -7.45 5.18
N ALA A 454 9.60 -7.50 4.47
CA ALA A 454 10.62 -6.45 4.52
C ALA A 454 10.06 -5.08 4.10
N GLY A 455 10.30 -4.05 4.91
CA GLY A 455 9.97 -2.66 4.59
C GLY A 455 8.47 -2.32 4.60
N ILE A 456 7.59 -3.17 5.14
CA ILE A 456 6.13 -2.96 5.06
C ILE A 456 5.64 -1.70 5.78
N SER A 457 6.32 -1.23 6.83
CA SER A 457 5.97 0.04 7.47
C SER A 457 6.18 1.25 6.54
N GLU A 458 7.13 1.17 5.61
CA GLU A 458 7.44 2.20 4.62
C GLU A 458 6.70 2.01 3.28
N SER A 459 6.10 0.83 3.04
CA SER A 459 5.46 0.51 1.77
C SER A 459 4.22 1.37 1.50
N ARG A 460 3.83 1.45 0.22
CA ARG A 460 2.68 2.22 -0.26
C ARG A 460 1.87 1.36 -1.25
N PRO A 461 0.56 1.18 -1.05
CA PRO A 461 -0.30 1.79 -0.02
C PRO A 461 0.00 1.22 1.38
N SER A 462 -0.02 2.08 2.40
CA SER A 462 0.33 1.67 3.77
C SER A 462 -0.70 0.69 4.33
N VAL A 463 -0.20 -0.45 4.81
CA VAL A 463 -1.01 -1.44 5.53
C VAL A 463 -1.24 -0.94 6.96
N ILE A 464 -2.46 -1.06 7.47
CA ILE A 464 -2.87 -0.54 8.80
C ILE A 464 -3.58 -1.59 9.67
N PRO A 465 -3.63 -1.42 11.00
CA PRO A 465 -4.46 -2.24 11.86
C PRO A 465 -5.93 -2.22 11.41
N GLY A 466 -6.50 -3.41 11.22
CA GLY A 466 -7.85 -3.62 10.70
C GLY A 466 -7.92 -4.08 9.24
N ASP A 467 -6.83 -3.99 8.48
CA ASP A 467 -6.70 -4.64 7.17
C ASP A 467 -6.65 -6.17 7.31
N MET A 468 -6.87 -6.87 6.20
CA MET A 468 -7.17 -8.31 6.18
C MET A 468 -6.17 -9.05 5.29
N VAL A 469 -5.77 -10.23 5.76
CA VAL A 469 -4.95 -11.20 5.01
C VAL A 469 -5.72 -12.51 4.96
N TYR A 470 -6.00 -13.01 3.77
CA TYR A 470 -6.69 -14.28 3.59
C TYR A 470 -5.70 -15.38 3.25
N ALA A 471 -5.64 -16.39 4.09
CA ALA A 471 -4.78 -17.56 3.94
C ALA A 471 -5.57 -18.73 3.35
N SER A 472 -5.04 -19.31 2.27
CA SER A 472 -5.53 -20.54 1.63
C SER A 472 -4.44 -21.61 1.66
N ALA A 473 -4.77 -22.83 2.07
CA ALA A 473 -3.79 -23.92 2.17
C ALA A 473 -3.34 -24.32 0.75
N THR A 474 -2.04 -24.51 0.54
CA THR A 474 -1.50 -24.94 -0.78
C THR A 474 -1.43 -26.45 -0.93
N TRP A 475 -1.55 -27.20 0.18
CA TRP A 475 -1.36 -28.66 0.25
C TRP A 475 -2.67 -29.44 0.49
N ARG A 476 -3.83 -28.77 0.40
CA ARG A 476 -5.14 -29.39 0.52
C ARG A 476 -6.11 -28.81 -0.51
N ASP A 477 -6.91 -29.68 -1.11
CA ASP A 477 -8.03 -29.29 -1.97
C ASP A 477 -9.26 -28.77 -1.19
N ASP A 478 -9.18 -28.66 0.15
CA ASP A 478 -10.27 -28.07 0.93
C ASP A 478 -10.30 -26.55 0.72
N ALA A 479 -11.26 -26.09 -0.09
CA ALA A 479 -11.45 -24.70 -0.51
C ALA A 479 -11.91 -23.75 0.62
N ALA A 480 -11.28 -23.85 1.80
CA ALA A 480 -11.50 -22.98 2.94
C ALA A 480 -10.47 -21.85 2.96
N GLU A 481 -10.95 -20.62 3.01
CA GLU A 481 -10.12 -19.43 3.18
C GLU A 481 -10.26 -18.89 4.59
N PHE A 482 -9.12 -18.71 5.26
CA PHE A 482 -9.02 -18.23 6.63
C PHE A 482 -8.63 -16.76 6.61
N GLN A 483 -9.50 -15.90 7.14
CA GLN A 483 -9.18 -14.50 7.33
C GLN A 483 -8.34 -14.29 8.60
N GLY A 484 -7.17 -13.71 8.44
CA GLY A 484 -6.40 -13.07 9.50
C GLY A 484 -6.63 -11.56 9.45
N ILE A 485 -6.91 -10.95 10.59
CA ILE A 485 -7.02 -9.49 10.70
C ILE A 485 -5.71 -8.96 11.27
N ILE A 486 -5.20 -7.87 10.70
CA ILE A 486 -3.96 -7.23 11.16
C ILE A 486 -4.26 -6.44 12.43
N HIS A 487 -3.55 -6.76 13.51
CA HIS A 487 -3.66 -6.10 14.82
C HIS A 487 -2.48 -5.16 15.10
N LYS A 488 -1.30 -5.44 14.57
CA LYS A 488 -0.13 -4.53 14.62
C LYS A 488 0.67 -4.59 13.32
N VAL A 489 1.26 -3.46 12.97
CA VAL A 489 2.19 -3.34 11.83
C VAL A 489 3.53 -2.89 12.42
N LEU A 490 4.59 -3.66 12.17
CA LEU A 490 5.97 -3.40 12.58
C LEU A 490 6.82 -3.11 11.33
N ALA A 491 8.12 -2.83 11.52
CA ALA A 491 9.00 -2.43 10.43
C ALA A 491 9.14 -3.49 9.31
N ASP A 492 9.18 -4.75 9.71
CA ASP A 492 9.54 -5.92 8.91
C ASP A 492 8.48 -7.04 8.95
N ARG A 493 7.35 -6.83 9.65
CA ARG A 493 6.29 -7.83 9.83
C ARG A 493 4.95 -7.25 10.25
N VAL A 494 3.88 -8.00 10.01
CA VAL A 494 2.53 -7.71 10.54
C VAL A 494 2.08 -8.81 11.50
N LEU A 495 1.38 -8.44 12.56
CA LEU A 495 0.85 -9.37 13.55
C LEU A 495 -0.65 -9.59 13.32
N LEU A 496 -1.02 -10.83 13.03
CA LEU A 496 -2.36 -11.24 12.60
C LEU A 496 -3.07 -12.03 13.70
N LEU A 497 -4.39 -11.83 13.83
CA LEU A 497 -5.27 -12.78 14.52
C LEU A 497 -6.24 -13.44 13.54
N PHE A 498 -6.15 -14.76 13.44
CA PHE A 498 -7.11 -15.61 12.72
C PHE A 498 -8.22 -16.11 13.66
N ASP A 499 -9.10 -16.96 13.16
CA ASP A 499 -10.00 -17.76 14.00
C ASP A 499 -9.24 -18.60 15.05
N ASN A 500 -9.92 -18.95 16.15
CA ASN A 500 -9.41 -19.77 17.24
C ASN A 500 -8.84 -21.11 16.75
N LEU A 501 -9.57 -21.83 15.90
CA LEU A 501 -9.21 -23.17 15.46
C LEU A 501 -8.00 -23.12 14.54
N PHE A 502 -7.91 -22.10 13.68
CA PHE A 502 -6.72 -21.86 12.86
C PHE A 502 -5.49 -21.56 13.73
N HIS A 503 -5.59 -20.64 14.69
CA HIS A 503 -4.49 -20.33 15.60
C HIS A 503 -4.02 -21.52 16.45
N GLN A 504 -4.92 -22.44 16.81
CA GLN A 504 -4.59 -23.61 17.61
C GLN A 504 -4.08 -24.79 16.78
N SER A 505 -4.48 -24.90 15.50
CA SER A 505 -4.07 -25.99 14.61
C SER A 505 -2.89 -25.65 13.70
N TYR A 506 -2.57 -24.35 13.53
CA TYR A 506 -1.40 -23.92 12.77
C TYR A 506 -0.09 -24.39 13.41
N ASN A 507 0.74 -25.09 12.64
CA ASN A 507 1.95 -25.75 13.13
C ASN A 507 3.10 -25.64 12.11
N GLY A 508 3.19 -24.50 11.40
CA GLY A 508 4.28 -24.16 10.47
C GLY A 508 4.00 -24.42 8.99
N GLU A 509 2.77 -24.72 8.60
CA GLU A 509 2.41 -24.98 7.19
C GLU A 509 2.50 -23.72 6.30
N SER A 510 2.70 -23.92 4.99
CA SER A 510 2.90 -22.85 4.00
C SER A 510 1.61 -22.45 3.26
N TYR A 511 1.01 -21.31 3.60
CA TYR A 511 -0.21 -20.79 2.98
C TYR A 511 0.06 -19.89 1.77
N ARG A 512 -0.85 -19.87 0.80
CA ARG A 512 -1.00 -18.74 -0.14
C ARG A 512 -1.78 -17.64 0.57
N VAL A 513 -1.27 -16.42 0.58
CA VAL A 513 -1.92 -15.26 1.19
C VAL A 513 -2.24 -14.16 0.18
N HIS A 514 -3.38 -13.50 0.39
CA HIS A 514 -3.72 -12.27 -0.32
C HIS A 514 -4.25 -11.18 0.61
N PHE A 515 -4.06 -9.93 0.22
CA PHE A 515 -4.35 -8.74 1.04
C PHE A 515 -5.61 -8.01 0.57
N GLU A 516 -6.43 -7.58 1.52
CA GLU A 516 -7.51 -6.62 1.30
C GLU A 516 -7.52 -5.54 2.37
N PHE A 517 -7.78 -4.31 1.96
CA PHE A 517 -7.90 -3.17 2.87
C PHE A 517 -9.30 -3.07 3.49
N GLY A 518 -9.39 -2.44 4.66
CA GLY A 518 -10.64 -2.18 5.33
C GLY A 518 -11.55 -1.19 4.58
N ARG A 519 -12.53 -1.69 3.80
CA ARG A 519 -13.55 -0.90 3.06
C ARG A 519 -14.42 0.05 3.92
N GLY A 520 -14.21 0.10 5.23
CA GLY A 520 -15.00 0.89 6.18
C GLY A 520 -14.94 2.41 5.97
N GLN A 521 -13.87 2.94 5.36
CA GLN A 521 -13.77 4.36 5.02
C GLN A 521 -14.56 4.69 3.74
N GLN A 522 -14.35 3.93 2.66
CA GLN A 522 -15.07 4.11 1.40
C GLN A 522 -16.60 4.04 1.59
N ARG A 523 -17.07 3.04 2.36
CA ARG A 523 -18.50 2.92 2.70
C ARG A 523 -19.07 4.12 3.47
N LYS A 524 -18.28 4.84 4.27
CA LYS A 524 -18.71 6.09 4.93
C LYS A 524 -18.86 7.23 3.94
N LEU A 525 -17.92 7.37 2.99
CA LEU A 525 -17.95 8.39 1.94
C LEU A 525 -19.20 8.22 1.05
N HIS A 526 -19.44 7.00 0.57
CA HIS A 526 -20.65 6.66 -0.19
C HIS A 526 -21.94 6.90 0.62
N HIS A 527 -21.95 6.61 1.93
CA HIS A 527 -23.12 6.86 2.76
C HIS A 527 -23.37 8.35 2.99
N ALA A 528 -22.33 9.17 3.10
CA ALA A 528 -22.45 10.62 3.22
C ALA A 528 -23.03 11.25 1.94
N LEU A 529 -22.55 10.81 0.76
CA LEU A 529 -23.11 11.17 -0.56
C LEU A 529 -24.60 10.83 -0.73
N ASP A 530 -25.07 9.76 -0.07
CA ASP A 530 -26.48 9.37 -0.09
C ASP A 530 -27.34 10.04 0.99
N THR A 531 -26.74 10.47 2.09
CA THR A 531 -27.46 11.03 3.25
C THR A 531 -27.59 12.54 3.16
N VAL A 532 -26.52 13.27 2.84
CA VAL A 532 -26.53 14.75 2.86
C VAL A 532 -27.56 15.35 1.89
N PRO A 533 -27.71 14.89 0.64
CA PRO A 533 -28.79 15.35 -0.26
C PRO A 533 -30.21 15.17 0.30
N LYS A 534 -30.42 14.24 1.25
CA LYS A 534 -31.72 13.99 1.89
C LYS A 534 -31.94 14.81 3.17
N THR A 535 -30.86 15.30 3.81
CA THR A 535 -30.94 16.04 5.10
C THR A 535 -30.67 17.54 4.98
N LEU A 536 -29.92 17.97 3.97
CA LEU A 536 -29.61 19.38 3.67
C LEU A 536 -30.19 19.87 2.33
N GLY A 537 -30.70 18.97 1.50
CA GLY A 537 -31.15 19.28 0.14
C GLY A 537 -30.00 19.37 -0.87
N MET A 538 -30.33 19.47 -2.15
CA MET A 538 -29.34 19.66 -3.23
C MET A 538 -28.98 21.13 -3.42
N GLU A 539 -29.91 22.03 -3.09
CA GLU A 539 -29.74 23.48 -3.03
C GLU A 539 -28.63 23.94 -2.06
N TYR A 540 -28.29 23.11 -1.08
CA TYR A 540 -27.15 23.33 -0.20
C TYR A 540 -25.81 23.03 -0.90
N LEU A 541 -25.76 21.99 -1.74
CA LEU A 541 -24.56 21.58 -2.50
C LEU A 541 -24.37 22.43 -3.77
N PHE A 542 -25.47 22.91 -4.34
CA PHE A 542 -25.54 23.78 -5.52
C PHE A 542 -26.36 25.04 -5.20
N PRO A 543 -25.80 25.98 -4.42
CA PRO A 543 -26.52 27.18 -4.00
C PRO A 543 -26.65 28.19 -5.14
N GLU A 544 -27.90 28.42 -5.56
CA GLU A 544 -28.28 29.35 -6.64
C GLU A 544 -29.03 30.60 -6.15
N ARG A 545 -29.67 30.53 -4.97
CA ARG A 545 -30.54 31.59 -4.43
C ARG A 545 -30.25 31.84 -2.96
N ILE A 546 -30.44 33.09 -2.55
CA ILE A 546 -30.30 33.52 -1.15
C ILE A 546 -31.69 33.50 -0.50
N ILE A 547 -31.83 32.72 0.57
CA ILE A 547 -32.99 32.77 1.47
C ILE A 547 -32.46 33.32 2.81
N PRO A 548 -32.72 34.60 3.14
CA PRO A 548 -32.26 35.17 4.40
C PRO A 548 -33.05 34.61 5.58
N ASN A 549 -32.34 34.30 6.65
CA ASN A 549 -32.87 33.85 7.94
C ASN A 549 -32.64 34.94 8.98
N GLU A 550 -33.31 34.81 10.12
CA GLU A 550 -32.95 35.59 11.30
C GLU A 550 -31.53 35.25 11.77
N PRO A 551 -30.75 36.24 12.22
CA PRO A 551 -29.39 36.01 12.68
C PRO A 551 -29.40 35.19 13.99
N LEU A 552 -28.46 34.26 14.13
CA LEU A 552 -28.23 33.49 15.37
C LEU A 552 -27.97 34.42 16.56
N MET A 553 -27.24 35.50 16.30
CA MET A 553 -26.99 36.60 17.22
C MET A 553 -26.99 37.91 16.46
N ASN A 554 -27.64 38.94 17.00
CA ASN A 554 -27.61 40.30 16.45
C ASN A 554 -26.32 41.03 16.88
N VAL A 555 -25.18 40.52 16.45
CA VAL A 555 -23.85 41.09 16.75
C VAL A 555 -23.31 41.90 15.59
N VAL A 556 -22.57 42.97 15.92
CA VAL A 556 -21.80 43.80 14.99
C VAL A 556 -20.43 44.12 15.58
N LEU A 557 -19.54 44.71 14.77
CA LEU A 557 -18.31 45.33 15.25
C LEU A 557 -18.52 46.84 15.29
N ASN A 558 -18.27 47.47 16.45
CA ASN A 558 -18.24 48.93 16.53
C ASN A 558 -16.92 49.49 15.94
N GLU A 559 -16.79 50.84 15.89
CA GLU A 559 -15.60 51.52 15.37
C GLU A 559 -14.28 51.14 16.07
N ARG A 560 -14.37 50.65 17.32
CA ARG A 560 -13.21 50.20 18.12
C ARG A 560 -12.88 48.72 17.93
N GLU A 561 -13.53 48.07 16.95
CA GLU A 561 -13.46 46.63 16.69
C GLU A 561 -13.85 45.75 17.89
N GLU A 562 -14.71 46.26 18.77
CA GLU A 562 -15.32 45.50 19.86
C GLU A 562 -16.58 44.81 19.32
N MET A 563 -16.82 43.55 19.72
CA MET A 563 -18.05 42.86 19.38
C MET A 563 -19.17 43.30 20.33
N VAL A 564 -20.23 43.86 19.77
CA VAL A 564 -21.39 44.36 20.53
C VAL A 564 -22.65 43.64 20.12
N LEU A 565 -23.53 43.37 21.08
CA LEU A 565 -24.86 42.79 20.88
C LEU A 565 -25.89 43.92 20.83
N CYS A 566 -26.53 44.11 19.67
CA CYS A 566 -27.57 45.11 19.44
C CYS A 566 -28.94 44.59 19.86
N ASN A 567 -29.74 45.42 20.52
CA ASN A 567 -31.03 45.01 21.09
C ASN A 567 -32.18 45.09 20.07
N SER A 568 -32.05 45.90 19.02
CA SER A 568 -33.04 46.05 17.95
C SER A 568 -32.42 45.95 16.54
N LYS A 569 -33.27 46.00 15.50
CA LYS A 569 -32.83 46.17 14.09
C LYS A 569 -32.62 47.64 13.72
N GLU A 570 -33.28 48.57 14.41
CA GLU A 570 -33.23 50.01 14.13
C GLU A 570 -31.90 50.63 14.59
N ASP A 571 -31.19 49.97 15.52
CA ASP A 571 -29.85 50.34 15.99
C ASP A 571 -28.75 50.13 14.93
N ILE A 572 -29.02 49.34 13.88
CA ILE A 572 -28.01 48.90 12.90
C ILE A 572 -27.86 49.92 11.75
N ASP A 573 -28.95 50.56 11.35
CA ASP A 573 -28.96 51.53 10.25
C ASP A 573 -28.60 52.96 10.70
N ASN A 574 -28.72 53.25 12.00
CA ASN A 574 -28.39 54.56 12.59
C ASN A 574 -26.94 54.63 13.07
N ASN A 575 -25.98 54.64 12.15
CA ASN A 575 -24.57 54.87 12.45
C ASN A 575 -24.21 56.37 12.65
N ASP A 576 -25.20 57.20 12.94
CA ASP A 576 -25.04 58.63 13.27
C ASP A 576 -24.75 58.76 14.78
N GLY A 577 -23.47 59.03 15.11
CA GLY A 577 -22.97 59.05 16.47
C GLY A 577 -23.52 60.17 17.35
N ASN A 578 -24.70 59.96 17.94
CA ASN A 578 -25.31 60.83 18.93
C ASN A 578 -25.47 60.08 20.26
N ASP A 579 -24.97 60.65 21.36
CA ASP A 579 -24.83 60.00 22.67
C ASP A 579 -26.21 59.68 23.33
N GLY A 580 -26.77 58.52 22.98
CA GLY A 580 -27.86 57.86 23.71
C GLY A 580 -27.33 56.73 24.59
N ASP A 581 -27.61 56.76 25.90
CA ASP A 581 -27.08 55.83 26.93
C ASP A 581 -27.73 54.41 26.88
N ASP A 582 -28.09 53.93 25.70
CA ASP A 582 -28.56 52.56 25.47
C ASP A 582 -27.37 51.59 25.48
N LYS A 583 -27.24 50.87 26.59
CA LYS A 583 -26.07 50.05 26.92
C LYS A 583 -25.86 48.88 25.96
N GLU A 584 -25.09 49.12 24.91
CA GLU A 584 -24.50 48.07 24.07
C GLU A 584 -23.81 47.00 24.93
N ARG A 585 -24.30 45.77 24.87
CA ARG A 585 -23.68 44.67 25.61
C ARG A 585 -22.44 44.19 24.86
N LYS A 586 -21.27 44.70 25.27
CA LYS A 586 -19.97 44.23 24.80
C LYS A 586 -19.75 42.74 25.12
N LEU A 587 -19.32 41.98 24.12
CA LEU A 587 -18.91 40.59 24.23
C LEU A 587 -17.37 40.51 24.18
N PRO A 588 -16.71 39.86 25.14
CA PRO A 588 -15.25 39.84 25.20
C PRO A 588 -14.64 38.93 24.13
N TRP A 589 -13.59 39.42 23.47
CA TRP A 589 -12.68 38.57 22.70
C TRP A 589 -11.83 37.72 23.66
N TYR A 590 -11.80 36.40 23.46
CA TYR A 590 -10.94 35.52 24.24
C TYR A 590 -9.48 35.69 23.82
N ASN A 591 -9.24 35.90 22.53
CA ASN A 591 -7.95 36.27 21.98
C ASN A 591 -7.89 37.76 21.59
N GLN A 592 -7.19 38.54 22.40
CA GLN A 592 -6.98 39.98 22.20
C GLN A 592 -6.06 40.33 21.01
N ARG A 593 -5.44 39.34 20.35
CA ARG A 593 -4.52 39.54 19.20
C ARG A 593 -5.19 39.38 17.83
N LEU A 594 -6.51 39.21 17.78
CA LEU A 594 -7.24 39.03 16.53
C LEU A 594 -7.30 40.34 15.74
N ASN A 595 -7.05 40.26 14.43
CA ASN A 595 -7.22 41.40 13.53
C ASN A 595 -8.67 41.56 13.05
N LEU A 596 -8.98 42.73 12.48
CA LEU A 596 -10.28 43.07 11.89
C LEU A 596 -10.89 41.97 11.00
N TYR A 597 -10.11 41.33 10.12
CA TYR A 597 -10.62 40.31 9.19
C TYR A 597 -11.03 39.03 9.93
N GLN A 598 -10.27 38.64 10.95
CA GLN A 598 -10.62 37.50 11.82
C GLN A 598 -11.88 37.81 12.64
N LYS A 599 -11.98 39.02 13.21
CA LYS A 599 -13.16 39.49 13.95
C LYS A 599 -14.41 39.54 13.06
N ARG A 600 -14.30 40.09 11.84
CA ARG A 600 -15.38 40.14 10.83
C ARG A 600 -15.85 38.73 10.46
N ALA A 601 -14.94 37.79 10.20
CA ALA A 601 -15.29 36.40 9.91
C ALA A 601 -16.12 35.78 11.04
N ILE A 602 -15.71 35.99 12.31
CA ILE A 602 -16.42 35.45 13.48
C ILE A 602 -17.81 36.09 13.62
N VAL A 603 -17.92 37.42 13.52
CA VAL A 603 -19.21 38.14 13.58
C VAL A 603 -20.15 37.68 12.46
N ASN A 604 -19.67 37.55 11.23
CA ASN A 604 -20.49 37.09 10.10
C ASN A 604 -21.02 35.66 10.31
N VAL A 605 -20.22 34.76 10.88
CA VAL A 605 -20.67 33.40 11.25
C VAL A 605 -21.66 33.43 12.44
N LEU A 606 -21.41 34.26 13.46
CA LEU A 606 -22.31 34.43 14.61
C LEU A 606 -23.64 35.09 14.22
N ARG A 607 -23.70 35.88 13.15
CA ARG A 607 -24.95 36.31 12.51
C ARG A 607 -25.56 35.14 11.74
N GLY A 608 -24.84 34.56 10.77
CA GLY A 608 -25.30 33.36 10.05
C GLY A 608 -26.63 33.55 9.30
N GLU A 609 -26.78 34.68 8.60
CA GLU A 609 -28.03 35.09 7.94
C GLU A 609 -28.42 34.18 6.76
N VAL A 610 -27.46 33.53 6.11
CA VAL A 610 -27.69 32.68 4.92
C VAL A 610 -27.67 31.17 5.22
N ARG A 611 -27.82 30.79 6.49
CA ARG A 611 -27.88 29.38 6.91
C ARG A 611 -28.98 28.60 6.17
N PRO A 612 -28.79 27.29 5.94
CA PRO A 612 -27.64 26.49 6.33
C PRO A 612 -26.45 26.61 5.37
N LEU A 613 -26.48 27.48 4.35
CA LEU A 613 -25.46 27.52 3.29
C LEU A 613 -24.04 27.72 3.86
N PRO A 614 -23.01 27.09 3.26
CA PRO A 614 -21.65 27.12 3.79
C PRO A 614 -21.07 28.53 3.91
N TYR A 615 -20.57 28.89 5.08
CA TYR A 615 -19.70 30.05 5.24
C TYR A 615 -18.25 29.66 4.96
N VAL A 616 -17.54 30.39 4.11
CA VAL A 616 -16.13 30.12 3.77
C VAL A 616 -15.22 31.16 4.43
N ILE A 617 -14.32 30.70 5.29
CA ILE A 617 -13.21 31.52 5.78
C ILE A 617 -12.00 31.18 4.91
N PHE A 618 -11.78 32.00 3.87
CA PHE A 618 -10.62 31.87 3.00
C PHE A 618 -9.39 32.36 3.76
N GLY A 619 -8.56 31.42 4.21
CA GLY A 619 -7.36 31.68 5.00
C GLY A 619 -6.05 31.24 4.32
N PRO A 620 -5.40 32.17 3.59
CA PRO A 620 -4.04 32.06 3.06
C PRO A 620 -2.98 31.57 4.07
N PRO A 621 -1.76 31.19 3.63
CA PRO A 621 -0.67 30.79 4.53
C PRO A 621 -0.41 31.87 5.59
N GLY A 622 -0.12 31.46 6.82
CA GLY A 622 0.20 32.39 7.91
C GLY A 622 -0.93 33.32 8.38
N SER A 623 -2.16 33.20 7.84
CA SER A 623 -3.29 34.09 8.17
C SER A 623 -3.99 33.84 9.51
N GLY A 624 -3.57 32.78 10.23
CA GLY A 624 -4.13 32.43 11.53
C GLY A 624 -5.44 31.62 11.49
N LYS A 625 -5.79 30.93 10.39
CA LYS A 625 -6.99 30.06 10.26
C LYS A 625 -7.39 29.32 11.54
N THR A 626 -6.49 28.49 12.07
CA THR A 626 -6.76 27.66 13.26
C THR A 626 -7.06 28.52 14.49
N LEU A 627 -6.40 29.68 14.64
CA LEU A 627 -6.68 30.65 15.70
C LEU A 627 -8.10 31.23 15.59
N THR A 628 -8.53 31.57 14.37
CA THR A 628 -9.91 31.98 14.06
C THR A 628 -10.91 30.87 14.34
N SER A 629 -10.59 29.62 14.00
CA SER A 629 -11.43 28.44 14.31
C SER A 629 -11.58 28.21 15.82
N ILE A 630 -10.51 28.43 16.59
CA ILE A 630 -10.53 28.30 18.06
C ILE A 630 -11.40 29.39 18.67
N GLU A 631 -11.19 30.66 18.31
CA GLU A 631 -12.01 31.77 18.80
C GLU A 631 -13.48 31.57 18.43
N LEU A 632 -13.79 31.22 17.17
CA LEU A 632 -15.14 30.95 16.71
C LEU A 632 -15.82 29.85 17.55
N THR A 633 -15.09 28.77 17.85
CA THR A 633 -15.59 27.69 18.71
C THR A 633 -15.91 28.20 20.11
N LEU A 634 -15.03 28.99 20.71
CA LEU A 634 -15.23 29.57 22.04
C LEU A 634 -16.42 30.55 22.06
N GLN A 635 -16.52 31.45 21.08
CA GLN A 635 -17.61 32.42 20.98
C GLN A 635 -18.97 31.77 20.76
N LEU A 636 -19.05 30.71 19.92
CA LEU A 636 -20.26 29.92 19.77
C LEU A 636 -20.67 29.23 21.08
N ILE A 637 -19.72 28.69 21.83
CA ILE A 637 -20.02 27.97 23.08
C ILE A 637 -20.45 28.94 24.19
N ALA A 638 -19.81 30.10 24.28
CA ALA A 638 -20.09 31.11 25.29
C ALA A 638 -21.43 31.82 25.06
N ASN A 639 -21.72 32.24 23.82
CA ASN A 639 -22.80 33.18 23.55
C ASN A 639 -24.04 32.57 22.89
N VAL A 640 -23.95 31.34 22.36
CA VAL A 640 -25.08 30.61 21.79
C VAL A 640 -25.32 29.34 22.63
N PRO A 641 -26.15 29.36 23.70
CA PRO A 641 -26.27 28.25 24.66
C PRO A 641 -26.66 26.90 24.04
N GLN A 642 -27.50 26.93 23.00
CA GLN A 642 -27.92 25.78 22.20
C GLN A 642 -26.86 25.27 21.20
N SER A 643 -25.69 25.92 21.10
CA SER A 643 -24.64 25.47 20.19
C SER A 643 -24.02 24.15 20.64
N ARG A 644 -23.88 23.25 19.66
CA ARG A 644 -23.23 21.95 19.74
C ARG A 644 -22.40 21.80 18.48
N VAL A 645 -21.08 21.90 18.66
CA VAL A 645 -20.12 22.18 17.60
C VAL A 645 -19.34 20.91 17.26
N VAL A 646 -19.36 20.53 15.98
CA VAL A 646 -18.50 19.52 15.38
C VAL A 646 -17.32 20.25 14.76
N VAL A 647 -16.09 19.98 15.21
CA VAL A 647 -14.87 20.52 14.61
C VAL A 647 -14.13 19.39 13.90
N ALA A 648 -14.14 19.42 12.58
CA ALA A 648 -13.57 18.42 11.69
C ALA A 648 -12.31 18.93 10.98
N THR A 649 -11.46 18.00 10.60
CA THR A 649 -10.20 18.23 9.88
C THR A 649 -9.88 17.03 8.98
N PRO A 650 -9.06 17.19 7.94
CA PRO A 650 -8.58 16.05 7.14
C PRO A 650 -7.53 15.19 7.89
N SER A 651 -6.77 15.78 8.83
CA SER A 651 -5.60 15.12 9.45
C SER A 651 -5.63 15.09 10.98
N ASN A 652 -5.12 14.01 11.57
CA ASN A 652 -5.06 13.87 13.04
C ASN A 652 -4.24 14.99 13.70
N SER A 653 -3.15 15.43 13.05
CA SER A 653 -2.27 16.51 13.51
C SER A 653 -2.99 17.85 13.65
N ALA A 654 -3.84 18.21 12.67
CA ALA A 654 -4.64 19.43 12.75
C ALA A 654 -5.66 19.37 13.89
N ALA A 655 -6.37 18.25 14.04
CA ALA A 655 -7.29 18.07 15.16
C ALA A 655 -6.59 18.03 16.52
N TYR A 656 -5.36 17.50 16.63
CA TYR A 656 -4.57 17.60 17.87
C TYR A 656 -4.20 19.04 18.21
N LEU A 657 -3.75 19.85 17.24
CA LEU A 657 -3.45 21.26 17.44
C LEU A 657 -4.69 22.05 17.94
N ILE A 658 -5.87 21.81 17.35
CA ILE A 658 -7.12 22.42 17.82
C ILE A 658 -7.45 21.97 19.25
N THR A 659 -7.33 20.67 19.54
CA THR A 659 -7.58 20.09 20.88
C THR A 659 -6.64 20.70 21.93
N GLU A 660 -5.35 20.81 21.61
CA GLU A 660 -4.32 21.41 22.46
C GLU A 660 -4.63 22.87 22.78
N ARG A 661 -4.93 23.68 21.75
CA ARG A 661 -5.18 25.11 21.93
C ARG A 661 -6.48 25.39 22.68
N LEU A 662 -7.51 24.58 22.48
CA LEU A 662 -8.75 24.66 23.29
C LEU A 662 -8.48 24.28 24.76
N ALA A 663 -7.67 23.25 25.02
CA ALA A 663 -7.24 22.92 26.38
C ALA A 663 -6.42 24.05 27.03
N GLN A 664 -5.44 24.61 26.30
CA GLN A 664 -4.59 25.72 26.74
C GLN A 664 -5.37 27.02 27.00
N SER A 665 -6.57 27.20 26.42
CA SER A 665 -7.40 28.38 26.66
C SER A 665 -7.89 28.48 28.11
N GLY A 666 -7.97 27.36 28.84
CA GLY A 666 -8.52 27.29 30.20
C GLY A 666 -10.03 27.52 30.30
N LEU A 667 -10.71 27.83 29.19
CA LEU A 667 -12.13 28.16 29.14
C LEU A 667 -13.04 26.92 29.08
N LEU A 668 -12.54 25.82 28.51
CA LEU A 668 -13.24 24.54 28.42
C LEU A 668 -12.51 23.49 29.26
N LYS A 669 -13.21 22.90 30.22
CA LYS A 669 -12.69 21.87 31.13
C LYS A 669 -12.75 20.47 30.49
N PRO A 670 -11.91 19.52 30.95
CA PRO A 670 -12.03 18.12 30.56
C PRO A 670 -13.46 17.60 30.80
N GLY A 671 -14.12 17.13 29.74
CA GLY A 671 -15.52 16.66 29.79
C GLY A 671 -16.57 17.65 29.27
N GLU A 672 -16.21 18.91 29.03
CA GLU A 672 -17.06 19.86 28.28
C GLU A 672 -16.86 19.72 26.76
N PHE A 673 -15.66 19.27 26.37
CA PHE A 673 -15.32 18.84 25.02
C PHE A 673 -14.64 17.46 24.97
N VAL A 674 -14.65 16.85 23.78
CA VAL A 674 -14.00 15.56 23.52
C VAL A 674 -13.39 15.50 22.11
N ARG A 675 -12.18 14.94 22.02
CA ARG A 675 -11.51 14.58 20.76
C ARG A 675 -11.72 13.09 20.48
N LEU A 676 -12.50 12.76 19.46
CA LEU A 676 -12.72 11.37 19.08
C LEU A 676 -11.54 10.86 18.24
N VAL A 677 -10.96 9.72 18.60
CA VAL A 677 -9.82 9.07 17.92
C VAL A 677 -10.17 7.64 17.48
N SER A 678 -9.48 7.12 16.46
CA SER A 678 -9.63 5.73 16.01
C SER A 678 -8.82 4.78 16.90
N MET A 679 -9.22 3.50 16.94
CA MET A 679 -8.48 2.46 17.68
C MET A 679 -7.03 2.32 17.21
N SER A 680 -6.78 2.43 15.90
CA SER A 680 -5.42 2.40 15.34
C SER A 680 -4.51 3.51 15.88
N GLN A 681 -5.04 4.70 16.21
CA GLN A 681 -4.23 5.76 16.84
C GLN A 681 -3.86 5.43 18.29
N VAL A 682 -4.72 4.70 19.00
CA VAL A 682 -4.43 4.18 20.36
C VAL A 682 -3.39 3.07 20.29
N GLU A 683 -3.57 2.10 19.39
CA GLU A 683 -2.70 0.92 19.25
C GLU A 683 -1.28 1.24 18.75
N GLN A 684 -1.12 2.38 18.06
CA GLN A 684 0.16 2.91 17.60
C GLN A 684 0.78 3.93 18.58
N GLU A 685 0.15 4.18 19.73
CA GLU A 685 0.60 5.18 20.73
C GLU A 685 0.76 6.61 20.17
N ASN A 686 0.04 6.91 19.08
CA ASN A 686 0.09 8.17 18.32
C ASN A 686 -0.70 9.33 18.97
N ILE A 687 -0.99 9.24 20.27
CA ILE A 687 -1.76 10.24 21.03
C ILE A 687 -0.80 10.95 21.98
N PRO A 688 -0.58 12.28 21.84
CA PRO A 688 0.26 13.03 22.76
C PRO A 688 -0.23 12.88 24.21
N PRO A 689 0.63 12.50 25.19
CA PRO A 689 0.18 12.20 26.56
C PRO A 689 -0.60 13.33 27.22
N ALA A 690 -0.21 14.59 27.00
CA ALA A 690 -0.93 15.77 27.52
C ALA A 690 -2.36 15.94 26.96
N LEU A 691 -2.66 15.34 25.80
CA LEU A 691 -3.99 15.39 25.16
C LEU A 691 -4.85 14.16 25.47
N ALA A 692 -4.28 13.10 26.05
CA ALA A 692 -5.00 11.87 26.36
C ALA A 692 -6.29 12.08 27.19
N PRO A 693 -6.35 12.94 28.24
CA PRO A 693 -7.59 13.20 28.99
C PRO A 693 -8.77 13.77 28.16
N TYR A 694 -8.43 14.48 27.07
CA TYR A 694 -9.41 15.04 26.14
C TYR A 694 -9.81 14.05 25.04
N CYS A 695 -9.03 12.98 24.85
CA CYS A 695 -9.24 12.00 23.80
C CYS A 695 -10.21 10.87 24.22
N ALA A 696 -10.92 10.32 23.24
CA ALA A 696 -11.81 9.19 23.45
C ALA A 696 -12.02 8.31 22.20
N THR A 697 -12.28 7.02 22.40
CA THR A 697 -12.73 6.11 21.32
C THR A 697 -14.25 5.92 21.35
N VAL A 698 -14.85 5.64 20.20
CA VAL A 698 -16.32 5.49 20.04
C VAL A 698 -16.73 4.02 20.06
N SER A 699 -17.76 3.67 20.83
CA SER A 699 -18.47 2.38 20.70
C SER A 699 -19.79 2.61 19.95
N ILE A 700 -20.02 1.85 18.87
CA ILE A 700 -21.23 1.95 18.03
C ILE A 700 -22.40 1.08 18.54
N GLY A 701 -22.22 0.39 19.66
CA GLY A 701 -23.27 -0.42 20.26
C GLY A 701 -24.41 0.44 20.81
N ASP A 702 -25.65 -0.01 20.61
CA ASP A 702 -26.80 0.67 21.19
C ASP A 702 -26.69 0.72 22.72
N THR A 703 -27.09 1.85 23.29
CA THR A 703 -27.12 2.15 24.73
C THR A 703 -27.90 1.15 25.59
N HIS A 704 -28.72 0.30 24.98
CA HIS A 704 -29.51 -0.75 25.62
C HIS A 704 -28.87 -2.16 25.55
N CYS A 705 -27.67 -2.32 24.96
CA CYS A 705 -26.95 -3.60 24.99
C CYS A 705 -26.47 -3.89 26.43
N ALA A 706 -26.91 -5.02 27.00
CA ALA A 706 -26.83 -5.28 28.43
C ALA A 706 -25.50 -5.86 28.97
N GLU A 707 -24.51 -6.09 28.11
CA GLU A 707 -23.17 -6.53 28.55
C GLU A 707 -22.26 -5.32 28.81
N SER A 708 -21.59 -5.35 29.95
CA SER A 708 -20.82 -4.24 30.53
C SER A 708 -19.70 -3.71 29.63
N GLU A 709 -19.99 -2.63 28.89
CA GLU A 709 -18.97 -1.67 28.45
C GLU A 709 -18.95 -0.48 29.39
N GLU A 710 -18.40 -0.67 30.60
CA GLU A 710 -17.96 0.45 31.42
C GLU A 710 -16.99 1.32 30.62
N ILE A 711 -17.02 2.64 30.84
CA ILE A 711 -16.07 3.55 30.20
C ILE A 711 -14.70 3.25 30.79
N LEU A 712 -13.87 2.53 30.03
CA LEU A 712 -12.49 2.25 30.42
C LEU A 712 -11.71 3.57 30.35
N VAL A 713 -11.21 4.03 31.50
CA VAL A 713 -10.31 5.18 31.58
C VAL A 713 -8.90 4.63 31.71
N THR A 714 -8.04 4.95 30.75
CA THR A 714 -6.61 4.60 30.79
C THR A 714 -5.88 5.40 31.87
N GLU A 715 -4.69 4.96 32.28
CA GLU A 715 -3.84 5.67 33.26
C GLU A 715 -3.59 7.13 32.84
N ASN A 716 -3.42 7.39 31.55
CA ASN A 716 -3.25 8.73 30.97
C ASN A 716 -4.57 9.53 30.81
N GLY A 717 -5.68 9.06 31.40
CA GLY A 717 -6.97 9.75 31.40
C GLY A 717 -7.83 9.60 30.14
N MET A 718 -7.35 8.94 29.08
CA MET A 718 -8.14 8.71 27.86
C MET A 718 -9.34 7.81 28.13
N ARG A 719 -10.52 8.20 27.61
CA ARG A 719 -11.81 7.53 27.82
C ARG A 719 -12.17 6.63 26.63
N MET A 720 -12.19 5.32 26.80
CA MET A 720 -12.52 4.39 25.71
C MET A 720 -14.01 4.05 25.65
N LYS A 721 -14.48 3.61 24.47
CA LYS A 721 -15.82 3.05 24.24
C LYS A 721 -16.98 4.00 24.55
N LEU A 722 -16.85 5.30 24.28
CA LEU A 722 -17.95 6.24 24.46
C LEU A 722 -19.11 5.95 23.50
N GLN A 723 -20.28 5.70 24.08
CA GLN A 723 -21.58 5.62 23.41
C GLN A 723 -22.17 7.02 23.14
N ALA A 724 -23.21 7.09 22.29
CA ALA A 724 -23.92 8.33 21.93
C ALA A 724 -24.28 9.21 23.15
N LYS A 725 -24.81 8.61 24.23
CA LYS A 725 -25.19 9.31 25.47
C LYS A 725 -24.03 10.02 26.20
N HIS A 726 -22.80 9.57 25.99
CA HIS A 726 -21.60 10.17 26.57
C HIS A 726 -21.00 11.23 25.63
N ILE A 727 -20.94 10.94 24.33
CA ILE A 727 -20.48 11.89 23.31
C ILE A 727 -21.38 13.13 23.31
N GLY A 728 -22.70 12.95 23.28
CA GLY A 728 -23.67 14.04 23.28
C GLY A 728 -23.81 14.84 24.58
N ARG A 729 -23.04 14.55 25.63
CA ARG A 729 -22.91 15.45 26.80
C ARG A 729 -21.94 16.59 26.53
N ASN A 730 -20.91 16.35 25.72
CA ASN A 730 -19.95 17.38 25.33
C ASN A 730 -20.62 18.38 24.38
N ARG A 731 -20.30 19.67 24.51
CA ARG A 731 -20.80 20.71 23.57
C ARG A 731 -19.88 20.89 22.37
N VAL A 732 -18.60 20.53 22.47
CA VAL A 732 -17.66 20.49 21.35
C VAL A 732 -17.17 19.07 21.14
N THR A 733 -17.26 18.56 19.92
CA THR A 733 -16.70 17.28 19.50
C THR A 733 -15.68 17.54 18.39
N ILE A 734 -14.44 17.11 18.57
CA ILE A 734 -13.32 17.33 17.64
C ILE A 734 -12.93 15.99 17.04
N SER A 735 -12.72 15.90 15.72
CA SER A 735 -12.17 14.69 15.09
C SER A 735 -11.62 14.94 13.68
N THR A 736 -11.19 13.86 13.01
CA THR A 736 -11.01 13.87 11.56
C THR A 736 -12.35 13.58 10.86
N CYS A 737 -12.53 14.06 9.63
CA CYS A 737 -13.74 13.84 8.84
C CYS A 737 -14.09 12.34 8.74
N SER A 738 -13.15 11.49 8.32
CA SER A 738 -13.34 10.02 8.27
C SER A 738 -13.74 9.38 9.62
N ALA A 739 -13.21 9.88 10.74
CA ALA A 739 -13.56 9.37 12.07
C ALA A 739 -14.97 9.79 12.51
N PHE A 740 -15.44 10.98 12.14
CA PHE A 740 -16.84 11.40 12.34
C PHE A 740 -17.85 10.47 11.66
N GLY A 741 -17.48 9.78 10.58
CA GLY A 741 -18.35 8.80 9.93
C GLY A 741 -18.71 7.60 10.81
N THR A 742 -18.06 7.43 11.97
CA THR A 742 -18.48 6.47 12.98
C THR A 742 -19.74 6.95 13.74
N LEU A 743 -19.94 8.27 13.89
CA LEU A 743 -21.13 8.86 14.52
C LEU A 743 -22.40 8.68 13.68
N MET A 744 -22.29 8.52 12.36
CA MET A 744 -23.41 8.22 11.46
C MET A 744 -24.13 6.90 11.79
N GLN A 745 -23.50 6.01 12.58
CA GLN A 745 -24.09 4.76 13.05
C GLN A 745 -24.81 4.88 14.41
N LEU A 746 -24.63 6.00 15.10
CA LEU A 746 -25.21 6.29 16.40
C LEU A 746 -26.51 7.08 16.26
N ARG A 747 -27.44 6.86 17.19
CA ARG A 747 -28.65 7.67 17.29
C ARG A 747 -28.41 8.84 18.25
N PHE A 748 -28.28 10.03 17.69
CA PHE A 748 -28.40 11.28 18.44
C PHE A 748 -29.84 11.80 18.37
N PRO A 749 -30.28 12.66 19.30
CA PRO A 749 -31.55 13.38 19.18
C PRO A 749 -31.62 14.19 17.86
N PRO A 750 -32.81 14.47 17.32
CA PRO A 750 -32.97 15.46 16.26
C PRO A 750 -32.33 16.79 16.66
N ASN A 751 -31.76 17.52 15.70
CA ASN A 751 -31.12 18.82 15.90
C ASN A 751 -29.94 18.80 16.91
N HIS A 752 -29.36 17.64 17.21
CA HIS A 752 -28.35 17.53 18.27
C HIS A 752 -27.05 18.29 17.94
N PHE A 753 -26.48 18.11 16.75
CA PHE A 753 -25.40 18.97 16.29
C PHE A 753 -26.01 20.15 15.55
N THR A 754 -25.48 21.35 15.78
CA THR A 754 -26.00 22.59 15.18
C THR A 754 -24.96 23.30 14.33
N HIS A 755 -23.67 23.10 14.60
CA HIS A 755 -22.58 23.74 13.87
C HIS A 755 -21.55 22.70 13.43
N VAL A 756 -21.11 22.77 12.17
CA VAL A 756 -19.97 22.01 11.64
C VAL A 756 -18.91 23.01 11.19
N ILE A 757 -17.73 22.94 11.80
CA ILE A 757 -16.55 23.72 11.43
C ILE A 757 -15.54 22.74 10.84
N ILE A 758 -15.06 22.98 9.63
CA ILE A 758 -14.07 22.14 8.95
C ILE A 758 -12.83 22.98 8.71
N ASP A 759 -11.75 22.76 9.49
CA ASP A 759 -10.45 23.39 9.24
C ASP A 759 -9.67 22.59 8.21
N GLU A 760 -8.87 23.30 7.40
CA GLU A 760 -8.17 22.78 6.22
C GLU A 760 -9.10 22.08 5.19
N ALA A 761 -10.35 22.55 5.06
CA ALA A 761 -11.37 22.03 4.15
C ALA A 761 -10.97 22.00 2.66
N GLY A 762 -9.96 22.78 2.25
CA GLY A 762 -9.38 22.74 0.91
C GLY A 762 -8.70 21.41 0.56
N GLN A 763 -8.26 20.64 1.57
CA GLN A 763 -7.60 19.34 1.40
C GLN A 763 -8.60 18.16 1.41
N CYS A 764 -9.82 18.37 1.92
CA CYS A 764 -10.83 17.32 2.04
C CYS A 764 -11.42 16.99 0.66
N LEU A 765 -11.54 15.69 0.33
CA LEU A 765 -12.43 15.27 -0.76
C LEU A 765 -13.83 15.84 -0.48
N GLU A 766 -14.59 16.19 -1.52
CA GLU A 766 -15.95 16.70 -1.30
C GLU A 766 -16.82 15.65 -0.58
N ALA A 767 -16.75 14.38 -1.00
CA ALA A 767 -17.42 13.27 -0.30
C ALA A 767 -16.96 13.08 1.17
N GLU A 768 -15.72 13.47 1.50
CA GLU A 768 -15.23 13.46 2.89
C GLU A 768 -15.79 14.64 3.68
N THR A 769 -15.91 15.81 3.06
CA THR A 769 -16.56 17.01 3.61
C THR A 769 -18.02 16.70 3.98
N LEU A 770 -18.70 15.86 3.20
CA LEU A 770 -20.07 15.43 3.50
C LEU A 770 -20.22 14.60 4.78
N ILE A 771 -19.15 13.94 5.27
CA ILE A 771 -19.24 13.07 6.46
C ILE A 771 -19.69 13.86 7.70
N PRO A 772 -19.00 14.92 8.17
CA PRO A 772 -19.47 15.70 9.31
C PRO A 772 -20.76 16.48 9.01
N LEU A 773 -21.02 16.88 7.76
CA LEU A 773 -22.28 17.50 7.33
C LEU A 773 -23.51 16.58 7.52
N SER A 774 -23.33 15.26 7.43
CA SER A 774 -24.43 14.31 7.68
C SER A 774 -24.94 14.27 9.13
N LEU A 775 -24.24 14.95 10.06
CA LEU A 775 -24.62 15.05 11.48
C LEU A 775 -25.57 16.22 11.78
N ILE A 776 -25.79 17.11 10.81
CA ILE A 776 -26.68 18.28 10.90
C ILE A 776 -27.84 18.19 9.90
N ASN A 777 -28.75 19.16 9.96
CA ASN A 777 -29.89 19.27 9.06
C ASN A 777 -30.12 20.73 8.61
N GLN A 778 -31.03 20.89 7.64
CA GLN A 778 -31.28 22.15 6.96
C GLN A 778 -31.83 23.27 7.87
N THR A 779 -32.52 22.93 8.98
CA THR A 779 -33.28 23.91 9.78
C THR A 779 -32.47 24.58 10.88
N VAL A 780 -31.52 23.87 11.51
CA VAL A 780 -30.65 24.43 12.56
C VAL A 780 -29.17 24.45 12.19
N GLY A 781 -28.78 23.75 11.13
CA GLY A 781 -27.40 23.60 10.71
C GLY A 781 -26.73 24.93 10.31
N SER A 782 -25.50 25.12 10.76
CA SER A 782 -24.56 26.10 10.24
C SER A 782 -23.26 25.39 9.88
N VAL A 783 -22.68 25.71 8.73
CA VAL A 783 -21.44 25.09 8.25
C VAL A 783 -20.40 26.17 7.96
N VAL A 784 -19.19 25.94 8.44
CA VAL A 784 -18.03 26.83 8.22
C VAL A 784 -16.90 26.02 7.64
N LEU A 785 -16.48 26.36 6.42
CA LEU A 785 -15.34 25.77 5.73
C LEU A 785 -14.16 26.74 5.84
N LEU A 786 -13.16 26.41 6.67
CA LEU A 786 -11.90 27.15 6.70
C LEU A 786 -10.88 26.45 5.81
N GLY A 787 -10.20 27.20 4.96
CA GLY A 787 -9.23 26.61 4.06
C GLY A 787 -8.68 27.60 3.05
N ASP A 788 -7.99 27.08 2.05
CA ASP A 788 -7.34 27.86 1.01
C ASP A 788 -7.39 27.08 -0.31
N PRO A 789 -8.11 27.56 -1.34
CA PRO A 789 -8.17 26.88 -2.63
C PRO A 789 -6.83 26.91 -3.38
N GLN A 790 -5.91 27.81 -3.02
CA GLN A 790 -4.59 27.97 -3.66
C GLN A 790 -3.49 27.11 -3.02
N GLN A 791 -3.77 26.41 -1.92
CA GLN A 791 -2.89 25.39 -1.33
C GLN A 791 -3.28 23.98 -1.80
N LEU A 792 -2.58 22.94 -1.31
CA LEU A 792 -2.82 21.55 -1.74
C LEU A 792 -4.29 21.16 -1.61
N GLY A 793 -4.83 20.63 -2.72
CA GLY A 793 -6.16 20.04 -2.78
C GLY A 793 -6.18 18.58 -2.34
N PRO A 794 -7.31 17.89 -2.52
CA PRO A 794 -7.47 16.48 -2.19
C PRO A 794 -6.54 15.56 -2.99
N VAL A 795 -6.05 14.51 -2.33
CA VAL A 795 -5.24 13.47 -2.98
C VAL A 795 -6.13 12.32 -3.40
N GLN A 796 -6.28 12.13 -4.71
CA GLN A 796 -6.97 11.00 -5.33
C GLN A 796 -5.99 10.31 -6.29
N LEU A 797 -5.83 8.99 -6.16
CA LEU A 797 -4.78 8.19 -6.77
C LEU A 797 -5.22 7.54 -8.10
N SER A 798 -6.53 7.40 -8.32
CA SER A 798 -7.07 6.84 -9.56
C SER A 798 -6.84 7.79 -10.75
N ARG A 799 -5.96 7.37 -11.68
CA ARG A 799 -5.62 8.07 -12.93
C ARG A 799 -6.84 8.48 -13.78
N TYR A 800 -7.94 7.72 -13.72
CA TYR A 800 -9.15 8.01 -14.46
C TYR A 800 -9.92 9.25 -13.96
N THR A 801 -9.51 9.82 -12.83
CA THR A 801 -10.11 11.03 -12.24
C THR A 801 -9.36 12.33 -12.56
N GLU A 802 -8.18 12.26 -13.22
CA GLU A 802 -7.19 13.35 -13.15
C GLU A 802 -7.67 14.72 -13.61
N ASP A 803 -8.42 14.78 -14.72
CA ASP A 803 -8.99 16.00 -15.32
C ASP A 803 -10.48 16.22 -14.96
N ARG A 804 -10.97 15.59 -13.87
CA ARG A 804 -12.39 15.59 -13.50
C ARG A 804 -12.69 16.51 -12.31
N CYS A 805 -13.89 17.09 -12.34
CA CYS A 805 -14.46 17.94 -11.29
C CYS A 805 -14.54 17.30 -9.89
N VAL A 806 -14.40 15.98 -9.78
CA VAL A 806 -14.43 15.24 -8.51
C VAL A 806 -13.15 15.41 -7.67
N ARG A 807 -12.05 15.91 -8.26
CA ARG A 807 -10.76 16.13 -7.56
C ARG A 807 -10.64 17.48 -6.86
N VAL A 808 -11.56 18.43 -7.08
CA VAL A 808 -11.58 19.68 -6.30
C VAL A 808 -12.31 19.47 -4.97
N SER A 809 -11.91 20.21 -3.94
CA SER A 809 -12.62 20.21 -2.66
C SER A 809 -13.96 20.96 -2.79
N MET A 810 -14.90 20.70 -1.87
CA MET A 810 -16.17 21.43 -1.81
C MET A 810 -15.94 22.95 -1.65
N LEU A 811 -14.93 23.34 -0.88
CA LEU A 811 -14.53 24.75 -0.69
C LEU A 811 -14.09 25.37 -2.02
N GLU A 812 -13.22 24.70 -2.76
CA GLU A 812 -12.73 25.18 -4.05
C GLU A 812 -13.84 25.20 -5.11
N ARG A 813 -14.67 24.17 -5.17
CA ARG A 813 -15.81 24.12 -6.10
C ARG A 813 -16.78 25.28 -5.85
N LEU A 814 -17.15 25.55 -4.59
CA LEU A 814 -18.05 26.67 -4.28
C LEU A 814 -17.47 28.00 -4.75
N LEU A 815 -16.21 28.30 -4.40
CA LEU A 815 -15.53 29.54 -4.78
C LEU A 815 -15.32 29.71 -6.29
N THR A 816 -15.28 28.62 -7.07
CA THR A 816 -15.01 28.66 -8.52
C THR A 816 -16.25 28.53 -9.39
N THR A 817 -17.28 27.79 -8.96
CA THR A 817 -18.45 27.47 -9.81
C THR A 817 -19.77 28.08 -9.32
N SER A 818 -19.92 28.46 -8.05
CA SER A 818 -21.17 29.07 -7.58
C SER A 818 -21.16 30.58 -7.78
N ARG A 819 -22.18 31.08 -8.48
CA ARG A 819 -22.42 32.52 -8.67
C ARG A 819 -22.52 33.30 -7.35
N LEU A 820 -22.96 32.67 -6.26
CA LEU A 820 -23.09 33.34 -4.96
C LEU A 820 -21.76 33.53 -4.22
N TYR A 821 -20.72 32.81 -4.62
CA TYR A 821 -19.38 32.82 -4.04
C TYR A 821 -18.35 33.45 -4.99
N ALA A 822 -18.77 33.83 -6.19
CA ALA A 822 -17.95 34.50 -7.19
C ALA A 822 -17.57 35.92 -6.75
N VAL A 823 -16.44 36.40 -7.27
CA VAL A 823 -15.90 37.74 -6.98
C VAL A 823 -16.65 38.80 -7.79
N ASP A 824 -17.29 39.74 -7.11
CA ASP A 824 -18.01 40.90 -7.64
C ASP A 824 -17.49 42.18 -6.96
N ARG A 825 -16.39 42.73 -7.51
CA ARG A 825 -15.67 43.88 -6.94
C ARG A 825 -16.48 45.19 -6.99
N ASP A 826 -17.44 45.29 -7.90
CA ASP A 826 -18.29 46.48 -8.04
C ASP A 826 -19.35 46.51 -6.93
N ARG A 827 -19.92 45.35 -6.58
CA ARG A 827 -20.93 45.24 -5.52
C ARG A 827 -20.34 45.17 -4.11
N PHE A 828 -19.15 44.60 -3.95
CA PHE A 828 -18.55 44.33 -2.64
C PHE A 828 -17.10 44.86 -2.52
N PRO A 829 -16.87 46.18 -2.70
CA PRO A 829 -15.52 46.75 -2.67
C PRO A 829 -14.80 46.54 -1.31
N ASP A 830 -15.51 46.75 -0.20
CA ASP A 830 -14.94 46.67 1.17
C ASP A 830 -14.55 45.25 1.64
N SER A 831 -14.97 44.24 0.88
CA SER A 831 -14.68 42.82 1.08
C SER A 831 -14.00 42.20 -0.14
N PHE A 832 -13.31 43.00 -0.96
CA PHE A 832 -12.46 42.56 -2.08
C PHE A 832 -13.21 41.78 -3.17
N GLY A 833 -14.50 42.09 -3.32
CA GLY A 833 -15.45 41.46 -4.22
C GLY A 833 -16.17 40.24 -3.66
N TYR A 834 -15.91 39.84 -2.42
CA TYR A 834 -16.62 38.74 -1.77
C TYR A 834 -17.87 39.21 -1.04
N ASP A 835 -19.01 38.54 -1.22
CA ASP A 835 -20.21 38.79 -0.42
C ASP A 835 -19.92 38.37 1.05
N PRO A 836 -19.94 39.31 2.02
CA PRO A 836 -19.53 39.04 3.40
C PRO A 836 -20.44 38.04 4.12
N ARG A 837 -21.64 37.76 3.58
CA ARG A 837 -22.56 36.74 4.12
C ARG A 837 -22.13 35.31 3.78
N PHE A 838 -21.29 35.14 2.76
CA PHE A 838 -20.78 33.82 2.34
C PHE A 838 -19.29 33.65 2.61
N ILE A 839 -18.48 34.70 2.44
CA ILE A 839 -17.02 34.59 2.44
C ILE A 839 -16.39 35.72 3.24
N THR A 840 -15.40 35.40 4.08
CA THR A 840 -14.41 36.37 4.55
C THR A 840 -13.00 35.86 4.24
N GLN A 841 -12.19 36.69 3.57
CA GLN A 841 -10.78 36.42 3.34
C GLN A 841 -9.92 37.00 4.48
N LEU A 842 -9.04 36.17 5.07
CA LEU A 842 -8.09 36.58 6.09
C LEU A 842 -6.82 37.14 5.43
N ARG A 843 -6.55 38.45 5.59
CA ARG A 843 -5.48 39.13 4.83
C ARG A 843 -4.14 39.27 5.56
N VAL A 844 -4.12 39.37 6.88
CA VAL A 844 -2.88 39.62 7.65
C VAL A 844 -2.08 38.33 7.81
N ASN A 845 -0.83 38.31 7.32
CA ASN A 845 0.11 37.21 7.45
C ASN A 845 1.04 37.41 8.65
N TYR A 846 1.07 36.43 9.55
CA TYR A 846 1.87 36.43 10.78
C TYR A 846 3.13 35.56 10.69
N ARG A 847 3.46 35.02 9.51
CA ARG A 847 4.49 34.00 9.32
C ARG A 847 5.78 34.55 8.72
N SER A 848 5.64 35.21 7.57
CA SER A 848 6.74 35.49 6.66
C SER A 848 7.13 36.95 6.70
N ILE A 849 8.44 37.24 6.65
CA ILE A 849 8.94 38.60 6.42
C ILE A 849 8.41 39.15 5.08
N PRO A 850 8.27 40.49 4.92
CA PRO A 850 7.68 41.10 3.73
C PRO A 850 8.26 40.61 2.40
N SER A 851 9.58 40.45 2.31
CA SER A 851 10.27 40.02 1.08
C SER A 851 10.06 38.54 0.70
N ILE A 852 9.57 37.70 1.62
CA ILE A 852 9.12 36.32 1.33
C ILE A 852 7.62 36.30 1.06
N LEU A 853 6.84 37.09 1.82
CA LEU A 853 5.40 37.21 1.62
C LEU A 853 5.06 37.68 0.19
N SER A 854 5.74 38.72 -0.31
CA SER A 854 5.49 39.31 -1.63
C SER A 854 5.54 38.27 -2.76
N VAL A 855 6.46 37.30 -2.67
CA VAL A 855 6.63 36.23 -3.66
C VAL A 855 5.34 35.46 -3.87
N TYR A 856 4.79 34.82 -2.83
CA TYR A 856 3.55 34.05 -2.99
C TYR A 856 2.29 34.91 -3.02
N ASN A 857 2.31 36.09 -2.39
CA ASN A 857 1.20 37.04 -2.40
C ASN A 857 0.85 37.49 -3.82
N GLU A 858 1.85 37.91 -4.59
CA GLU A 858 1.67 38.37 -5.97
C GLU A 858 1.38 37.19 -6.93
N MET A 859 2.06 36.05 -6.74
CA MET A 859 1.89 34.87 -7.61
C MET A 859 0.54 34.14 -7.47
N PHE A 860 -0.09 34.18 -6.29
CA PHE A 860 -1.26 33.33 -5.97
C PHE A 860 -2.44 34.04 -5.29
N TYR A 861 -2.28 35.30 -4.85
CA TYR A 861 -3.30 36.04 -4.07
C TYR A 861 -3.50 37.49 -4.53
N ASP A 862 -3.19 37.81 -5.80
CA ASP A 862 -3.34 39.15 -6.41
C ASP A 862 -2.69 40.31 -5.61
N GLY A 863 -1.65 40.03 -4.81
CA GLY A 863 -1.04 41.03 -3.92
C GLY A 863 -1.90 41.41 -2.71
N MET A 864 -3.04 40.75 -2.47
CA MET A 864 -4.02 41.14 -1.45
C MET A 864 -3.60 40.87 0.00
N LEU A 865 -2.56 40.07 0.27
CA LEU A 865 -2.10 39.79 1.63
C LEU A 865 -1.29 40.95 2.21
N LEU A 866 -1.39 41.15 3.52
CA LEU A 866 -0.69 42.19 4.27
C LEU A 866 0.28 41.56 5.27
N PRO A 867 1.55 41.98 5.36
CA PRO A 867 2.45 41.49 6.40
C PRO A 867 2.04 42.07 7.76
N ASN A 868 2.10 41.26 8.83
CA ASN A 868 1.90 41.75 10.20
C ASN A 868 3.04 42.67 10.69
N GLN A 869 4.22 42.59 10.06
CA GLN A 869 5.38 43.44 10.33
C GLN A 869 5.87 44.02 9.01
N LEU A 870 5.88 45.36 8.89
CA LEU A 870 6.30 46.06 7.66
C LEU A 870 7.82 46.02 7.43
N GLU A 871 8.59 45.82 8.50
CA GLU A 871 10.05 45.78 8.48
C GLU A 871 10.57 44.47 9.08
N ASN A 872 11.76 44.04 8.64
CA ASN A 872 12.43 42.85 9.16
C ASN A 872 12.91 43.10 10.60
N THR A 873 12.81 42.10 11.49
CA THR A 873 13.39 42.23 12.83
C THR A 873 14.91 42.18 12.79
N ALA A 874 15.58 42.70 13.82
CA ALA A 874 17.04 42.67 13.92
C ALA A 874 17.63 41.24 13.83
N ASP A 875 16.93 40.24 14.35
CA ASP A 875 17.35 38.84 14.25
C ASP A 875 17.16 38.27 12.82
N ASP A 876 16.18 38.75 12.07
CA ASP A 876 15.98 38.35 10.68
C ASP A 876 17.06 38.98 9.79
N VAL A 877 17.36 40.27 9.95
CA VAL A 877 18.48 40.94 9.28
C VAL A 877 19.82 40.24 9.59
N LYS A 878 20.02 39.81 10.84
CA LYS A 878 21.19 39.01 11.26
C LYS A 878 21.25 37.64 10.55
N LEU A 879 20.12 36.92 10.44
CA LEU A 879 20.02 35.67 9.69
C LEU A 879 20.31 35.86 8.20
N LEU A 880 19.71 36.87 7.58
CA LEU A 880 19.95 37.20 6.17
C LEU A 880 21.42 37.57 5.92
N GLY A 881 22.05 38.31 6.83
CA GLY A 881 23.49 38.60 6.78
C GLY A 881 24.39 37.38 7.02
N ILE A 882 23.87 36.31 7.63
CA ILE A 882 24.54 34.99 7.66
C ILE A 882 24.35 34.27 6.33
N MET A 883 23.13 34.25 5.76
CA MET A 883 22.85 33.65 4.45
C MET A 883 23.68 34.28 3.33
N HIS A 884 23.81 35.62 3.29
CA HIS A 884 24.66 36.34 2.33
C HIS A 884 26.11 35.84 2.36
N ARG A 885 26.68 35.62 3.55
CA ARG A 885 28.06 35.11 3.72
C ARG A 885 28.19 33.62 3.46
N ILE A 886 27.14 32.83 3.66
CA ILE A 886 27.13 31.39 3.40
C ILE A 886 27.08 31.08 1.90
N LEU A 887 26.31 31.89 1.16
CA LEU A 887 26.00 31.73 -0.26
C LEU A 887 26.79 32.68 -1.19
N GLU A 888 27.60 33.58 -0.63
CA GLU A 888 28.45 34.54 -1.36
C GLU A 888 27.64 35.51 -2.27
N VAL A 889 26.56 36.04 -1.68
CA VAL A 889 25.58 36.91 -2.36
C VAL A 889 26.14 38.31 -2.57
N LYS A 890 25.91 38.90 -3.75
CA LYS A 890 26.44 40.22 -4.16
C LYS A 890 25.61 41.42 -3.70
N ARG A 891 24.50 41.20 -2.98
CA ARG A 891 23.60 42.24 -2.48
C ARG A 891 24.19 42.89 -1.23
N GLU A 892 24.25 44.23 -1.24
CA GLU A 892 24.81 45.04 -0.15
C GLU A 892 23.99 44.94 1.15
N THR A 893 22.66 45.00 1.07
CA THR A 893 21.75 44.97 2.23
C THR A 893 21.16 43.57 2.49
N PRO A 894 21.24 43.04 3.72
CA PRO A 894 20.62 41.76 4.09
C PRO A 894 19.16 41.93 4.52
N ASP A 895 18.31 42.34 3.57
CA ASP A 895 16.88 42.65 3.75
C ASP A 895 15.94 41.73 2.94
N TYR A 896 16.47 40.94 2.00
CA TYR A 896 15.71 40.10 1.08
C TYR A 896 15.85 38.60 1.40
N GLY A 897 14.72 37.93 1.67
CA GLY A 897 14.70 36.55 2.18
C GLY A 897 14.67 35.42 1.15
N LEU A 898 14.49 35.72 -0.14
CA LEU A 898 14.49 34.72 -1.21
C LEU A 898 15.90 34.60 -1.83
N PHE A 899 16.45 33.39 -1.83
CA PHE A 899 17.72 33.03 -2.45
C PHE A 899 17.53 31.89 -3.45
N PHE A 900 18.25 31.94 -4.57
CA PHE A 900 18.26 30.86 -5.56
C PHE A 900 19.70 30.41 -5.85
N PHE A 901 19.98 29.12 -5.64
CA PHE A 901 21.26 28.48 -5.95
C PHE A 901 21.11 27.57 -7.17
N GLY A 902 21.59 28.04 -8.32
CA GLY A 902 21.61 27.27 -9.55
C GLY A 902 22.60 26.11 -9.49
N VAL A 903 22.12 24.89 -9.67
CA VAL A 903 22.93 23.67 -9.68
C VAL A 903 22.82 22.99 -11.05
N ASP A 904 23.94 22.92 -11.77
CA ASP A 904 24.05 22.19 -13.04
C ASP A 904 24.44 20.73 -12.80
N GLY A 905 23.65 20.03 -11.98
CA GLY A 905 23.86 18.64 -11.58
C GLY A 905 22.84 17.71 -12.22
N THR A 906 23.27 16.50 -12.59
CA THR A 906 22.40 15.51 -13.26
C THR A 906 21.51 14.76 -12.26
N ASN A 907 20.19 14.80 -12.46
CA ASN A 907 19.26 13.92 -11.76
C ASN A 907 19.47 12.46 -12.16
N LYS A 908 19.41 11.57 -11.19
CA LYS A 908 19.47 10.11 -11.35
C LYS A 908 18.22 9.51 -10.73
N GLN A 909 17.76 8.40 -11.29
CA GLN A 909 16.89 7.50 -10.55
C GLN A 909 17.78 6.59 -9.70
N ALA A 910 17.26 6.16 -8.56
CA ALA A 910 17.87 5.01 -7.90
C ALA A 910 17.60 3.77 -8.79
N PRO A 911 18.43 2.73 -8.68
CA PRO A 911 18.15 1.71 -7.69
C PRO A 911 16.75 1.08 -7.73
N ASP A 912 16.50 0.27 -6.72
CA ASP A 912 15.26 0.05 -5.96
C ASP A 912 14.08 1.08 -5.99
N SER A 913 14.09 2.18 -6.75
CA SER A 913 13.05 3.20 -6.72
C SER A 913 12.86 3.99 -8.02
N PRO A 914 11.61 4.12 -8.52
CA PRO A 914 11.29 5.02 -9.63
C PRO A 914 11.38 6.52 -9.25
N SER A 915 11.76 6.84 -8.00
CA SER A 915 11.88 8.22 -7.52
C SER A 915 13.27 8.81 -7.85
N TRP A 916 13.30 10.12 -8.11
CA TRP A 916 14.49 10.84 -8.54
C TRP A 916 15.33 11.36 -7.36
N PHE A 917 16.64 11.49 -7.56
CA PHE A 917 17.54 12.20 -6.67
C PHE A 917 18.61 12.98 -7.46
N ASN A 918 19.24 13.97 -6.82
CA ASN A 918 20.30 14.77 -7.41
C ASN A 918 21.38 15.02 -6.35
N ASN A 919 22.52 14.33 -6.51
CA ASN A 919 23.63 14.39 -5.56
C ASN A 919 24.25 15.78 -5.45
N ALA A 920 24.28 16.57 -6.54
CA ALA A 920 24.85 17.91 -6.52
C ALA A 920 23.96 18.87 -5.71
N GLU A 921 22.65 18.76 -5.83
CA GLU A 921 21.72 19.47 -4.95
C GLU A 921 21.83 18.99 -3.50
N ALA A 922 21.84 17.67 -3.27
CA ALA A 922 21.89 17.10 -1.92
C ALA A 922 23.17 17.52 -1.16
N CYS A 923 24.32 17.52 -1.84
CA CYS A 923 25.58 18.02 -1.28
C CYS A 923 25.56 19.54 -1.03
N THR A 924 24.89 20.32 -1.90
CA THR A 924 24.69 21.76 -1.70
C THR A 924 23.83 22.03 -0.45
N VAL A 925 22.73 21.28 -0.29
CA VAL A 925 21.86 21.34 0.90
C VAL A 925 22.66 21.03 2.18
N LEU A 926 23.39 19.91 2.21
CA LEU A 926 24.23 19.54 3.36
C LEU A 926 25.23 20.65 3.71
N ARG A 927 25.98 21.16 2.72
CA ARG A 927 26.99 22.20 2.91
C ARG A 927 26.41 23.50 3.49
N VAL A 928 25.22 23.90 3.05
CA VAL A 928 24.54 25.10 3.58
C VAL A 928 24.10 24.87 5.03
N VAL A 929 23.50 23.71 5.34
CA VAL A 929 23.06 23.40 6.71
C VAL A 929 24.24 23.27 7.67
N GLN A 930 25.35 22.63 7.26
CA GLN A 930 26.59 22.58 8.03
C GLN A 930 27.10 24.00 8.37
N LYS A 931 27.13 24.90 7.38
CA LYS A 931 27.51 26.31 7.61
C LYS A 931 26.52 27.04 8.54
N LEU A 932 25.22 26.70 8.54
CA LEU A 932 24.21 27.27 9.45
C LEU A 932 24.35 26.76 10.89
N PHE A 933 24.59 25.46 11.08
CA PHE A 933 24.89 24.87 12.40
C PHE A 933 26.14 25.51 13.02
N LEU A 934 27.21 25.74 12.23
CA LEU A 934 28.40 26.49 12.64
C LEU A 934 28.15 27.99 12.97
N LYS A 935 26.93 28.49 12.78
CA LYS A 935 26.48 29.84 13.18
C LYS A 935 25.43 29.83 14.29
N GLY A 936 25.16 28.67 14.89
CA GLY A 936 24.28 28.53 16.05
C GLY A 936 22.79 28.40 15.73
N TYR A 937 22.43 27.99 14.52
CA TYR A 937 21.06 27.54 14.20
C TYR A 937 20.93 26.04 14.47
N GLU A 938 19.76 25.61 14.92
CA GLU A 938 19.51 24.21 15.28
C GLU A 938 18.67 23.48 14.22
N MET A 939 18.59 22.14 14.31
CA MET A 939 17.76 21.31 13.44
C MET A 939 16.26 21.71 13.43
N GLN A 940 15.79 22.40 14.48
CA GLN A 940 14.42 22.90 14.62
C GLN A 940 14.16 24.23 13.89
N ASP A 941 15.19 25.04 13.61
CA ASP A 941 15.07 26.27 12.83
C ASP A 941 14.90 25.99 11.33
N ILE A 942 15.38 24.83 10.87
CA ILE A 942 15.56 24.48 9.46
C ILE A 942 14.52 23.43 9.03
N GLY A 943 14.03 23.56 7.80
CA GLY A 943 13.27 22.52 7.11
C GLY A 943 13.77 22.32 5.69
N ILE A 944 13.84 21.07 5.26
CA ILE A 944 14.27 20.69 3.91
C ILE A 944 13.07 20.05 3.19
N ILE A 945 12.66 20.65 2.09
CA ILE A 945 11.52 20.22 1.28
C ILE A 945 12.05 19.72 -0.06
N THR A 946 11.56 18.58 -0.53
CA THR A 946 11.87 18.06 -1.87
C THR A 946 10.75 17.18 -2.42
N PRO A 947 10.49 17.14 -3.74
CA PRO A 947 9.39 16.34 -4.31
C PRO A 947 9.55 14.82 -4.13
N TYR A 948 10.79 14.34 -4.05
CA TYR A 948 11.10 12.95 -4.36
C TYR A 948 11.61 12.20 -3.12
N LEU A 949 11.00 11.04 -2.83
CA LEU A 949 11.35 10.20 -1.68
C LEU A 949 12.82 9.75 -1.72
N MET A 950 13.39 9.50 -2.91
CA MET A 950 14.82 9.17 -3.00
C MET A 950 15.72 10.38 -2.71
N GLN A 951 15.33 11.60 -3.04
CA GLN A 951 16.09 12.78 -2.59
C GLN A 951 16.02 12.94 -1.06
N ILE A 952 14.88 12.66 -0.43
CA ILE A 952 14.75 12.64 1.04
C ILE A 952 15.74 11.63 1.65
N ARG A 953 15.74 10.39 1.15
CA ARG A 953 16.65 9.32 1.59
C ARG A 953 18.13 9.68 1.35
N THR A 954 18.46 10.22 0.19
CA THR A 954 19.83 10.66 -0.16
C THR A 954 20.31 11.78 0.76
N ILE A 955 19.49 12.79 1.04
CA ILE A 955 19.86 13.87 1.95
C ILE A 955 20.03 13.33 3.38
N ARG A 956 19.11 12.51 3.90
CA ARG A 956 19.26 11.89 5.23
C ARG A 956 20.57 11.11 5.36
N ARG A 957 20.86 10.23 4.40
CA ARG A 957 22.12 9.45 4.36
C ARG A 957 23.37 10.34 4.38
N LEU A 958 23.34 11.52 3.77
CA LEU A 958 24.46 12.48 3.82
C LEU A 958 24.64 13.11 5.20
N PHE A 959 23.56 13.35 5.96
CA PHE A 959 23.63 13.78 7.36
C PHE A 959 24.15 12.65 8.27
N ASP A 960 23.68 11.41 8.06
CA ASP A 960 24.14 10.22 8.80
C ASP A 960 25.65 10.01 8.61
N ILE A 961 26.14 10.05 7.37
CA ILE A 961 27.58 9.95 7.04
C ILE A 961 28.38 11.11 7.66
N ALA A 962 27.81 12.32 7.71
CA ALA A 962 28.44 13.47 8.35
C ALA A 962 28.40 13.41 9.90
N SER A 963 27.72 12.42 10.50
CA SER A 963 27.46 12.34 11.94
C SER A 963 26.79 13.61 12.50
N LEU A 964 25.78 14.12 11.78
CA LEU A 964 25.02 15.32 12.12
C LEU A 964 23.53 15.01 12.23
N ASP A 965 22.87 15.58 13.24
CA ASP A 965 21.41 15.51 13.35
C ASP A 965 20.74 16.20 12.16
N ALA A 966 19.98 15.41 11.38
CA ALA A 966 19.27 15.92 10.22
C ALA A 966 18.10 16.83 10.65
N PRO A 967 17.96 18.04 10.07
CA PRO A 967 16.70 18.79 10.13
C PRO A 967 15.53 17.96 9.59
N LYS A 968 14.29 18.40 9.83
CA LYS A 968 13.14 17.75 9.20
C LYS A 968 13.30 17.81 7.66
N ILE A 969 13.39 16.63 7.03
CA ILE A 969 13.42 16.46 5.57
C ILE A 969 12.15 15.69 5.18
N GLY A 970 11.36 16.23 4.24
CA GLY A 970 10.04 15.70 3.87
C GLY A 970 9.55 16.23 2.50
N THR A 971 8.41 15.74 2.04
CA THR A 971 7.72 16.29 0.86
C THR A 971 6.98 17.59 1.20
N VAL A 972 6.35 18.23 0.21
CA VAL A 972 5.50 19.42 0.44
C VAL A 972 4.29 19.06 1.30
N GLU A 973 3.73 17.87 1.11
CA GLU A 973 2.65 17.29 1.89
C GLU A 973 3.07 17.09 3.37
N ASP A 974 4.27 16.54 3.63
CA ASP A 974 4.82 16.35 4.99
C ASP A 974 5.04 17.66 5.77
N PHE A 975 5.10 18.79 5.06
CA PHE A 975 5.31 20.15 5.56
C PHE A 975 4.02 20.98 5.63
N GLN A 976 2.88 20.44 5.21
CA GLN A 976 1.60 21.12 5.33
C GLN A 976 1.27 21.40 6.81
N GLY A 977 0.62 22.56 7.06
CA GLY A 977 0.39 23.10 8.41
C GLY A 977 1.64 23.58 9.17
N GLN A 978 2.84 23.13 8.80
CA GLN A 978 4.09 23.47 9.48
C GLN A 978 4.78 24.71 8.87
N GLU A 979 5.85 25.15 9.54
CA GLU A 979 6.65 26.32 9.22
C GLU A 979 8.04 26.20 9.87
N ARG A 980 9.05 26.88 9.30
CA ARG A 980 10.43 26.93 9.81
C ARG A 980 11.04 28.31 9.59
N ARG A 981 12.06 28.66 10.38
CA ARG A 981 12.76 29.94 10.22
C ARG A 981 13.47 30.01 8.87
N ILE A 982 14.11 28.89 8.51
CA ILE A 982 14.83 28.67 7.26
C ILE A 982 14.18 27.48 6.53
N ILE A 983 13.82 27.65 5.26
CA ILE A 983 13.40 26.55 4.37
C ILE A 983 14.41 26.42 3.24
N ILE A 984 14.80 25.18 2.96
CA ILE A 984 15.63 24.81 1.81
C ILE A 984 14.81 23.89 0.90
N LEU A 985 14.60 24.28 -0.34
CA LEU A 985 13.79 23.56 -1.33
C LEU A 985 14.71 22.97 -2.41
N SER A 986 14.85 21.64 -2.46
CA SER A 986 15.61 20.91 -3.50
C SER A 986 14.66 20.39 -4.57
N THR A 987 14.81 20.89 -5.80
CA THR A 987 13.90 20.62 -6.93
C THR A 987 14.26 19.37 -7.74
N VAL A 988 15.50 18.88 -7.59
CA VAL A 988 16.09 17.65 -8.15
C VAL A 988 16.28 17.63 -9.67
N ARG A 989 15.26 18.01 -10.45
CA ARG A 989 15.16 17.73 -11.89
C ARG A 989 16.14 18.58 -12.71
N SER A 990 16.80 17.96 -13.70
CA SER A 990 17.83 18.60 -14.53
C SER A 990 17.77 18.27 -16.04
N SER A 991 17.20 17.14 -16.47
CA SER A 991 17.20 16.72 -17.88
C SER A 991 15.90 17.01 -18.63
N SER A 992 15.99 17.47 -19.88
CA SER A 992 14.81 17.75 -20.72
C SER A 992 14.33 16.59 -21.60
N ALA A 993 15.14 15.55 -21.81
CA ALA A 993 14.80 14.43 -22.72
C ALA A 993 13.62 13.58 -22.21
N LEU A 994 13.45 13.49 -20.89
CA LEU A 994 12.38 12.71 -20.23
C LEU A 994 11.06 13.48 -20.08
N LEU A 995 10.99 14.74 -20.54
CA LEU A 995 9.81 15.58 -20.31
C LEU A 995 8.55 15.05 -21.00
N GLN A 996 8.65 14.44 -22.19
CA GLN A 996 7.49 14.04 -22.98
C GLN A 996 6.68 12.88 -22.36
N HIS A 997 7.33 11.93 -21.69
CA HIS A 997 6.62 10.93 -20.88
C HIS A 997 6.11 11.51 -19.56
N ASP A 998 6.84 12.44 -18.96
CA ASP A 998 6.48 13.01 -17.66
C ASP A 998 5.35 14.07 -17.69
N ILE A 999 5.01 14.64 -18.86
CA ILE A 999 3.87 15.59 -18.99
C ILE A 999 2.53 14.91 -18.63
N ARG A 1000 2.39 13.60 -18.90
CA ARG A 1000 1.24 12.78 -18.47
C ARG A 1000 1.48 12.03 -17.14
N GLY A 1001 2.65 12.20 -16.52
CA GLY A 1001 3.17 11.27 -15.52
C GLY A 1001 3.58 11.93 -14.20
N MET A 1002 4.68 12.69 -14.18
CA MET A 1002 5.28 13.17 -12.92
C MET A 1002 6.16 14.43 -12.98
N LEU A 1003 6.13 15.20 -14.07
CA LEU A 1003 6.55 16.61 -14.03
C LEU A 1003 5.61 17.46 -13.16
N GLY A 1004 4.35 17.01 -13.03
CA GLY A 1004 3.26 17.66 -12.29
C GLY A 1004 3.44 17.78 -10.77
N PHE A 1005 4.63 17.51 -10.21
CA PHE A 1005 4.99 18.05 -8.90
C PHE A 1005 5.57 19.46 -9.02
N VAL A 1006 6.60 19.62 -9.87
CA VAL A 1006 7.34 20.88 -10.00
C VAL A 1006 6.49 21.95 -10.67
N ALA A 1007 5.70 21.62 -11.70
CA ALA A 1007 4.82 22.56 -12.39
C ALA A 1007 3.49 22.84 -11.64
N ASN A 1008 3.23 22.22 -10.49
CA ASN A 1008 1.96 22.39 -9.78
C ASN A 1008 1.98 23.65 -8.91
N LYS A 1009 1.25 24.68 -9.34
CA LYS A 1009 1.12 25.97 -8.64
C LYS A 1009 0.79 25.85 -7.14
N LYS A 1010 -0.12 24.95 -6.76
CA LYS A 1010 -0.51 24.72 -5.36
C LYS A 1010 0.64 24.13 -4.53
N ARG A 1011 1.43 23.22 -5.12
CA ARG A 1011 2.66 22.68 -4.50
C ARG A 1011 3.75 23.74 -4.34
N ILE A 1012 3.98 24.56 -5.37
CA ILE A 1012 4.92 25.70 -5.30
C ILE A 1012 4.51 26.64 -4.15
N ASN A 1013 3.25 27.07 -4.14
CA ASN A 1013 2.70 27.95 -3.12
C ASN A 1013 2.89 27.40 -1.70
N VAL A 1014 2.50 26.14 -1.44
CA VAL A 1014 2.75 25.52 -0.12
C VAL A 1014 4.24 25.49 0.21
N ALA A 1015 5.11 25.06 -0.71
CA ALA A 1015 6.55 24.96 -0.47
C ALA A 1015 7.18 26.30 -0.06
N ILE A 1016 6.96 27.37 -0.85
CA ILE A 1016 7.59 28.68 -0.60
C ILE A 1016 6.97 29.40 0.61
N SER A 1017 5.69 29.18 0.90
CA SER A 1017 5.00 29.75 2.06
C SER A 1017 5.28 29.06 3.41
N ARG A 1018 6.23 28.10 3.46
CA ARG A 1018 6.68 27.48 4.74
C ARG A 1018 7.74 28.31 5.47
N ALA A 1019 8.42 29.22 4.78
CA ALA A 1019 9.53 30.01 5.31
C ALA A 1019 9.05 31.21 6.13
N LYS A 1020 9.67 31.45 7.29
CA LYS A 1020 9.49 32.70 8.05
C LYS A 1020 10.44 33.80 7.58
N ALA A 1021 11.74 33.53 7.56
CA ALA A 1021 12.76 34.56 7.38
C ALA A 1021 13.71 34.29 6.20
N ALA A 1022 14.05 33.03 5.90
CA ALA A 1022 14.89 32.69 4.75
C ALA A 1022 14.32 31.51 3.94
N LEU A 1023 14.24 31.68 2.62
CA LEU A 1023 13.88 30.66 1.64
C LEU A 1023 15.03 30.49 0.65
N LEU A 1024 15.70 29.34 0.70
CA LEU A 1024 16.72 28.95 -0.26
C LEU A 1024 16.16 27.90 -1.22
N ILE A 1025 16.19 28.19 -2.51
CA ILE A 1025 15.82 27.24 -3.57
C ILE A 1025 17.10 26.72 -4.22
N VAL A 1026 17.22 25.39 -4.32
CA VAL A 1026 18.35 24.69 -4.93
C VAL A 1026 17.81 23.89 -6.12
N GLY A 1027 18.33 24.15 -7.32
CA GLY A 1027 17.75 23.54 -8.52
C GLY A 1027 18.44 23.90 -9.82
N ASN A 1028 18.09 23.21 -10.91
CA ASN A 1028 18.60 23.54 -12.24
C ASN A 1028 17.75 24.64 -12.90
N PRO A 1029 18.27 25.88 -13.04
CA PRO A 1029 17.49 27.01 -13.54
C PRO A 1029 17.16 26.89 -15.03
N ARG A 1030 17.95 26.14 -15.82
CA ARG A 1030 17.72 25.94 -17.26
C ARG A 1030 16.50 25.05 -17.53
N LEU A 1031 16.16 24.19 -16.58
CA LEU A 1031 14.95 23.38 -16.62
C LEU A 1031 13.77 24.13 -16.00
N LEU A 1032 13.97 24.70 -14.81
CA LEU A 1032 12.93 25.39 -14.05
C LEU A 1032 12.38 26.62 -14.78
N GLY A 1033 13.24 27.42 -15.44
CA GLY A 1033 12.82 28.59 -16.23
C GLY A 1033 11.95 28.28 -17.47
N ARG A 1034 11.62 27.01 -17.72
CA ARG A 1034 10.60 26.62 -18.72
C ARG A 1034 9.17 26.73 -18.18
N ASP A 1035 8.98 26.68 -16.87
CA ASP A 1035 7.70 26.94 -16.22
C ASP A 1035 7.57 28.43 -15.85
N PRO A 1036 6.46 29.11 -16.18
CA PRO A 1036 6.30 30.54 -15.90
C PRO A 1036 6.44 30.91 -14.42
N SER A 1037 5.93 30.05 -13.51
CA SER A 1037 5.94 30.30 -12.07
C SER A 1037 7.36 30.23 -11.51
N TRP A 1038 8.15 29.26 -11.97
CA TRP A 1038 9.57 29.16 -11.59
C TRP A 1038 10.44 30.21 -12.25
N GLN A 1039 10.15 30.58 -13.50
CA GLN A 1039 10.83 31.67 -14.19
C GLN A 1039 10.65 32.99 -13.41
N GLU A 1040 9.45 33.27 -12.92
CA GLU A 1040 9.18 34.43 -12.07
C GLU A 1040 9.98 34.41 -10.76
N ILE A 1041 10.07 33.26 -10.08
CA ILE A 1041 10.89 33.09 -8.87
C ILE A 1041 12.38 33.34 -9.15
N ILE A 1042 12.89 32.82 -10.27
CA ILE A 1042 14.29 33.04 -10.72
C ILE A 1042 14.51 34.54 -11.02
N ASP A 1043 13.58 35.17 -11.72
CA ASP A 1043 13.67 36.60 -12.07
C ASP A 1043 13.60 37.50 -10.83
N ARG A 1044 12.77 37.16 -9.82
CA ARG A 1044 12.77 37.84 -8.51
C ARG A 1044 14.13 37.75 -7.80
N ALA A 1045 14.78 36.59 -7.83
CA ALA A 1045 16.11 36.40 -7.24
C ALA A 1045 17.23 37.14 -8.03
N LEU A 1046 17.13 37.17 -9.36
CA LEU A 1046 18.06 37.92 -10.22
C LEU A 1046 17.95 39.44 -9.98
N ASN A 1047 16.73 39.98 -10.05
CA ASN A 1047 16.47 41.41 -9.89
C ASN A 1047 16.87 41.92 -8.48
N ASN A 1048 16.95 41.03 -7.49
CA ASN A 1048 17.39 41.35 -6.13
C ASN A 1048 18.86 41.00 -5.83
N ASN A 1049 19.63 40.53 -6.82
CA ASN A 1049 21.02 40.08 -6.67
C ASN A 1049 21.21 38.91 -5.67
N THR A 1050 20.18 38.07 -5.47
CA THR A 1050 20.19 36.88 -4.58
C THR A 1050 20.23 35.54 -5.32
N TYR A 1051 20.40 35.57 -6.65
CA TYR A 1051 20.75 34.41 -7.46
C TYR A 1051 22.26 34.14 -7.42
N VAL A 1052 22.65 32.88 -7.18
CA VAL A 1052 24.04 32.38 -7.17
C VAL A 1052 24.14 31.00 -7.82
N GLY A 1053 25.35 30.47 -8.01
CA GLY A 1053 25.58 29.13 -8.58
C GLY A 1053 25.90 29.16 -10.08
N CYS A 1054 25.32 28.23 -10.85
CA CYS A 1054 25.62 28.06 -12.28
C CYS A 1054 25.13 29.22 -13.17
N THR A 1055 25.71 29.33 -14.36
CA THR A 1055 25.34 30.37 -15.33
C THR A 1055 24.01 30.08 -16.00
N LEU A 1056 23.20 31.13 -16.11
CA LEU A 1056 21.94 31.14 -16.85
C LEU A 1056 22.17 31.15 -18.36
N PRO A 1057 21.24 30.60 -19.16
CA PRO A 1057 21.29 30.74 -20.61
C PRO A 1057 21.00 32.21 -20.98
N PRO A 1058 21.58 32.73 -22.09
CA PRO A 1058 21.26 34.07 -22.56
C PRO A 1058 19.75 34.19 -22.85
N ARG A 1059 19.11 35.24 -22.34
CA ARG A 1059 17.70 35.51 -22.62
C ARG A 1059 17.53 35.77 -24.11
N ASN A 1060 16.81 34.89 -24.81
CA ASN A 1060 16.33 35.18 -26.15
C ASN A 1060 15.30 36.32 -26.05
N HIS A 1061 15.73 37.55 -26.30
CA HIS A 1061 14.81 38.66 -26.55
C HIS A 1061 13.95 38.29 -27.76
N ARG A 1062 12.67 37.94 -27.51
CA ARG A 1062 11.64 38.07 -28.53
C ARG A 1062 11.59 39.55 -28.86
N GLY A 1063 11.98 39.92 -30.07
CA GLY A 1063 12.04 41.31 -30.51
C GLY A 1063 10.66 41.96 -30.48
N GLY A 1064 10.38 42.72 -29.43
CA GLY A 1064 9.49 43.86 -29.53
C GLY A 1064 10.27 44.96 -30.24
N ALA A 1065 9.83 45.33 -31.44
CA ALA A 1065 10.35 46.51 -32.10
C ALA A 1065 9.73 47.75 -31.45
N ASP A 1066 10.51 48.43 -30.61
CA ASP A 1066 10.32 49.85 -30.34
C ASP A 1066 11.70 50.50 -30.25
N GLY A 1067 11.94 51.50 -31.11
CA GLY A 1067 13.18 52.25 -31.14
C GLY A 1067 13.11 53.44 -30.19
N GLY A 1068 14.13 53.60 -29.36
CA GLY A 1068 14.28 54.75 -28.45
C GLY A 1068 15.75 54.92 -28.08
N ASN A 1069 16.37 55.98 -28.59
CA ASN A 1069 17.77 56.32 -28.33
C ASN A 1069 17.96 56.99 -26.97
N ILE A 1070 19.15 56.76 -26.37
CA ILE A 1070 19.76 57.41 -25.19
C ILE A 1070 19.24 56.91 -23.84
#